data_AF-A0A833ZL42-F1
#
_entry.id   AF-A0A833ZL42-F1
#
_cell.length_a   1.000
_cell.length_b   1.000
_cell.length_c   1.000
_cell.angle_alpha   90.00
_cell.angle_beta   90.00
_cell.angle_gamma   90.00
#
_symmetry.space_group_name_H-M   'P 1'
#
loop_
_entity.id
_entity.type
_entity.pdbx_description
1 polymer ?
#
loop_
_entity_poly.entity_id
_entity_poly.type
_entity_poly.pdbx_seq_one_letter_code
_entity_poly.pdbx_strand_id
1 'polypeptide(L)'
;MNMPEVDAYGTVQPHTIIRQHLDYRHWYDRSKLSLKEIMNVQYVSCMNPTSGSFTINPRLQRHFSVFGLSFPGADALSSIYSTILTQHLKLGNFPASLQKSIPQLINLALTFHQKIATTFLPTAIKFHYIFNLRDFANIFQGILFSSVECIKSTQDLVKLYLHEANRVYRDKLVEEKDLDLFDKIQIDVVKKIFDDIEEIMEQTQSLNMYCHFANGIGEPKYMPVPSWELLAQTLVDALESHNEVNTVMDLVLFEDAMQHVCRINRILEAPRGNALLVGVGGSGKQSLTRLAAFISSMDVFQITLRKGYQIADFKMDLASLCLKAGVKNLSTVFLMTDAQVANEKFLVLINDLLASGEVPDLYSDDEVENIINNMKNEVKSQGLVDNRENCWKFFIERVRRQLKVTLCFSPVGNKLRVRSRKFPAIVNCTTIDWFHKWPQQALESVSLRFLQNTESIELTVKQSISKFMAFVHTSVNQTSQSYLNNEQRYNYTTSKSFLEFIRLYQSLLRRNGKELKSKMERLENGLLKLRSTSAQVDDLKAKLATQEVELKQKNEDADKLIQEVGIETDKVSREKALADKEEQKVALIMLEVEQKQKDCEEDLAKAEPALIAAQAALNTLNKTNLTELKSFGSPPQAVSNVSAAVMALVAPEGKVPKDRSWKAAKVAMARVDAFLDSLINFNKENIHENCLKAIRPYLQDPEFNPEFVATKSYAAAGLCSWVINIVKFYEVFCDVEPKRQALSRATSDLTAAQEKLAAIKTKIAHLNDNLAKLTTKFEKATADKLKCQQEAEMTAGTISLANRLVGGLASENVRWAEAVQNFKQRERKLCGDILLTTAFISYLGFFTKKYRQRLVDETWRPYLSQLQVPIPVTPSLDTLRMLMDDADLAAWQNEGLPADRMSAENAAILINCERWPLMVDPQLQGIKWVKNKYGEDLRVTQIGQKGYLQTIERALEAGDVVLIENLEESIDPILGPLLGREVIKKGRFIKIGDKECEYNPKFRLILHTKLANPHYQPELQAQATLINFTVTRDGLEDQLLASVVSMERPDLEQLKSELTKQQNGFKITLKTLEDNLLSRLSSASGNFLGDMALVENLEVTKQTAAEVEKKFQEANVTEAKINEAREHYRPAAARASLLYFIMNDLSKIHPMYQFSLKVTPTWGFLHNHNKAVS
;
A
#
# COMPACT_ATOMS: atom_id res chain seq x y z
N MET A 1 -32.49 -45.90 -40.83
CA MET A 1 -32.71 -47.26 -40.29
C MET A 1 -31.71 -47.68 -39.23
N ASN A 2 -30.40 -47.47 -39.42
CA ASN A 2 -29.34 -48.00 -38.56
C ASN A 2 -28.79 -47.04 -37.49
N MET A 3 -29.46 -45.91 -37.28
CA MET A 3 -29.06 -44.88 -36.33
C MET A 3 -29.54 -45.11 -34.89
N PRO A 4 -30.77 -45.62 -34.64
CA PRO A 4 -31.23 -45.87 -33.28
C PRO A 4 -30.33 -46.84 -32.53
N GLU A 5 -30.12 -46.57 -31.24
CA GLU A 5 -29.30 -47.40 -30.36
C GLU A 5 -29.92 -48.80 -30.22
N VAL A 6 -29.05 -49.80 -30.26
CA VAL A 6 -29.42 -51.20 -30.08
C VAL A 6 -29.43 -51.48 -28.59
N ASP A 7 -30.53 -52.00 -28.07
CA ASP A 7 -30.61 -52.41 -26.67
C ASP A 7 -29.64 -53.57 -26.37
N ALA A 8 -29.37 -53.85 -25.09
CA ALA A 8 -28.49 -54.94 -24.64
C ALA A 8 -28.88 -56.32 -25.22
N TYR A 9 -30.16 -56.50 -25.57
CA TYR A 9 -30.71 -57.71 -26.20
C TYR A 9 -30.61 -57.74 -27.74
N GLY A 10 -29.96 -56.76 -28.38
CA GLY A 10 -29.83 -56.71 -29.83
C GLY A 10 -31.09 -56.21 -30.56
N THR A 11 -32.04 -55.60 -29.85
CA THR A 11 -33.32 -55.14 -30.40
C THR A 11 -33.37 -53.63 -30.57
N VAL A 12 -34.03 -53.16 -31.63
CA VAL A 12 -34.26 -51.74 -31.91
C VAL A 12 -35.76 -51.45 -31.87
N GLN A 13 -36.20 -50.59 -30.95
CA GLN A 13 -37.64 -50.33 -30.73
C GLN A 13 -38.36 -49.82 -31.99
N PRO A 14 -37.87 -48.81 -32.74
CA PRO A 14 -38.51 -48.39 -33.99
C PRO A 14 -38.67 -49.52 -35.03
N HIS A 15 -37.69 -50.43 -35.11
CA HIS A 15 -37.77 -51.57 -36.03
C HIS A 15 -38.92 -52.51 -35.68
N THR A 16 -39.16 -52.73 -34.39
CA THR A 16 -40.26 -53.59 -33.92
C THR A 16 -41.63 -53.00 -34.23
N ILE A 17 -41.79 -51.68 -34.15
CA ILE A 17 -43.04 -50.99 -34.48
C ILE A 17 -43.31 -51.04 -35.99
N ILE A 18 -42.29 -50.74 -36.81
CA ILE A 18 -42.41 -50.84 -38.28
C ILE A 18 -42.78 -52.27 -38.66
N ARG A 19 -42.12 -53.26 -38.04
CA ARG A 19 -42.45 -54.67 -38.25
C ARG A 19 -43.89 -54.98 -37.86
N GLN A 20 -44.33 -54.54 -36.68
CA GLN A 20 -45.69 -54.77 -36.21
C GLN A 20 -46.73 -54.23 -37.21
N HIS A 21 -46.51 -53.02 -37.73
CA HIS A 21 -47.39 -52.46 -38.75
C HIS A 21 -47.34 -53.26 -40.06
N LEU A 22 -46.16 -53.69 -40.53
CA LEU A 22 -46.04 -54.48 -41.76
C LEU A 22 -46.63 -55.89 -41.64
N ASP A 23 -46.54 -56.52 -40.47
CA ASP A 23 -47.08 -57.85 -40.18
C ASP A 23 -48.61 -57.82 -39.95
N TYR A 24 -49.11 -56.81 -39.23
CA TYR A 24 -50.50 -56.79 -38.73
C TYR A 24 -51.38 -55.68 -39.31
N ARG A 25 -50.83 -54.70 -40.02
CA ARG A 25 -51.51 -53.47 -40.53
C ARG A 25 -52.14 -52.56 -39.46
N HIS A 26 -51.87 -52.86 -38.20
CA HIS A 26 -52.32 -52.07 -37.06
C HIS A 26 -51.27 -52.12 -35.96
N TRP A 27 -51.32 -51.17 -35.03
CA TRP A 27 -50.61 -51.26 -33.76
C TRP A 27 -51.53 -50.95 -32.60
N TYR A 28 -51.08 -51.32 -31.40
CA TYR A 28 -51.84 -51.14 -30.17
C TYR A 28 -51.42 -49.85 -29.46
N ASP A 29 -52.37 -48.94 -29.24
CA ASP A 29 -52.13 -47.76 -28.41
C ASP A 29 -52.13 -48.18 -26.94
N ARG A 30 -50.95 -48.14 -26.31
CA ARG A 30 -50.79 -48.53 -24.91
C ARG A 30 -51.52 -47.60 -23.93
N SER A 31 -51.77 -46.35 -24.32
CA SER A 31 -52.41 -45.36 -23.44
C SER A 31 -53.93 -45.48 -23.46
N LYS A 32 -54.51 -45.63 -24.66
CA LYS A 32 -55.96 -45.74 -24.87
C LYS A 32 -56.46 -47.18 -24.88
N LEU A 33 -55.55 -48.16 -24.84
CA LEU A 33 -55.82 -49.59 -24.92
C LEU A 33 -56.64 -49.98 -26.16
N SER A 34 -56.51 -49.21 -27.24
CA SER A 34 -57.28 -49.34 -28.47
C SER A 34 -56.41 -49.75 -29.65
N LEU A 35 -56.98 -50.51 -30.58
CA LEU A 35 -56.33 -50.88 -31.83
C LEU A 35 -56.39 -49.70 -32.81
N LYS A 36 -55.24 -49.33 -33.39
CA LYS A 36 -55.13 -48.30 -34.43
C LYS A 36 -54.80 -48.96 -35.76
N GLU A 37 -55.76 -49.00 -36.66
CA GLU A 37 -55.57 -49.47 -38.04
C GLU A 37 -54.93 -48.36 -38.87
N ILE A 38 -53.92 -48.73 -39.67
CA ILE A 38 -53.18 -47.79 -40.50
C ILE A 38 -53.41 -48.17 -41.95
N MET A 39 -54.01 -47.25 -42.70
CA MET A 39 -54.37 -47.44 -44.10
C MET A 39 -53.53 -46.51 -44.99
N ASN A 40 -53.21 -46.96 -46.20
CA ASN A 40 -52.55 -46.17 -47.24
C ASN A 40 -51.14 -45.61 -46.88
N VAL A 41 -50.30 -46.40 -46.20
CA VAL A 41 -48.91 -46.03 -45.88
C VAL A 41 -47.92 -46.93 -46.62
N GLN A 42 -46.86 -46.33 -47.17
CA GLN A 42 -45.73 -47.04 -47.77
C GLN A 42 -44.43 -46.63 -47.08
N TYR A 43 -43.54 -47.59 -46.83
CA TYR A 43 -42.22 -47.31 -46.27
C TYR A 43 -41.15 -47.28 -47.36
N VAL A 44 -40.36 -46.22 -47.35
CA VAL A 44 -39.07 -46.14 -48.04
C VAL A 44 -38.02 -45.89 -46.98
N SER A 45 -36.91 -46.63 -47.03
CA SER A 45 -35.88 -46.53 -46.00
C SER A 45 -34.48 -46.61 -46.59
N CYS A 46 -33.54 -45.91 -45.96
CA CYS A 46 -32.13 -45.94 -46.32
C CYS A 46 -31.27 -46.28 -45.10
N MET A 47 -30.08 -46.81 -45.38
CA MET A 47 -29.07 -47.20 -44.40
C MET A 47 -27.72 -46.64 -44.79
N ASN A 48 -26.95 -46.16 -43.82
CA ASN A 48 -25.57 -45.74 -44.06
C ASN A 48 -24.61 -46.92 -43.87
N PRO A 49 -23.85 -47.35 -44.89
CA PRO A 49 -22.92 -48.48 -44.76
C PRO A 49 -21.70 -48.18 -43.88
N THR A 50 -21.43 -46.93 -43.51
CA THR A 50 -20.21 -46.53 -42.78
C THR A 50 -20.45 -46.13 -41.32
N SER A 51 -21.71 -45.97 -40.87
CA SER A 51 -22.03 -45.48 -39.53
C SER A 51 -23.34 -46.05 -39.00
N GLY A 52 -23.42 -46.27 -37.68
CA GLY A 52 -24.59 -46.86 -37.01
C GLY A 52 -24.45 -48.38 -36.77
N SER A 53 -25.55 -49.03 -36.40
CA SER A 53 -25.60 -50.48 -36.23
C SER A 53 -25.70 -51.18 -37.59
N PHE A 54 -24.71 -51.99 -37.95
CA PHE A 54 -24.72 -52.72 -39.22
C PHE A 54 -25.70 -53.90 -39.26
N THR A 55 -26.29 -54.23 -38.12
CA THR A 55 -27.23 -55.35 -37.97
C THR A 55 -28.67 -54.85 -37.98
N ILE A 56 -29.44 -55.25 -38.99
CA ILE A 56 -30.90 -55.11 -39.01
C ILE A 56 -31.50 -56.48 -38.72
N ASN A 57 -32.60 -56.52 -37.98
CA ASN A 57 -33.29 -57.78 -37.72
C ASN A 57 -33.77 -58.40 -39.06
N PRO A 58 -33.36 -59.63 -39.41
CA PRO A 58 -33.77 -60.29 -40.66
C PRO A 58 -35.30 -60.39 -40.81
N ARG A 59 -36.04 -60.47 -39.68
CA ARG A 59 -37.51 -60.51 -39.66
C ARG A 59 -38.14 -59.21 -40.15
N LEU A 60 -37.48 -58.07 -40.00
CA LEU A 60 -37.92 -56.81 -40.60
C LEU A 60 -37.45 -56.72 -42.06
N GLN A 61 -36.20 -57.10 -42.32
CA GLN A 61 -35.59 -57.03 -43.65
C GLN A 61 -36.38 -57.83 -44.70
N ARG A 62 -37.02 -58.95 -44.33
CA ARG A 62 -37.88 -59.74 -45.25
C ARG A 62 -39.00 -58.94 -45.92
N HIS A 63 -39.44 -57.83 -45.33
CA HIS A 63 -40.51 -56.98 -45.88
C HIS A 63 -39.99 -55.90 -46.83
N PHE A 64 -38.67 -55.75 -46.96
CA PHE A 64 -38.04 -54.74 -47.81
C PHE A 64 -37.25 -55.38 -48.95
N SER A 65 -37.35 -54.79 -50.13
CA SER A 65 -36.38 -55.01 -51.21
C SER A 65 -35.16 -54.12 -50.96
N VAL A 66 -33.97 -54.71 -50.90
CA VAL A 66 -32.72 -53.98 -50.63
C VAL A 66 -32.00 -53.67 -51.94
N PHE A 67 -31.71 -52.39 -52.18
CA PHE A 67 -30.94 -51.93 -53.32
C PHE A 67 -29.60 -51.34 -52.86
N GLY A 68 -28.51 -51.77 -53.47
CA GLY A 68 -27.18 -51.18 -53.27
C GLY A 68 -27.00 -49.96 -54.17
N LEU A 69 -26.86 -48.77 -53.58
CA LEU A 69 -26.57 -47.53 -54.30
C LEU A 69 -25.07 -47.24 -54.24
N SER A 70 -24.38 -47.42 -55.37
CA SER A 70 -22.97 -47.03 -55.54
C SER A 70 -22.85 -45.54 -55.85
N PHE A 71 -21.65 -44.98 -55.63
CA PHE A 71 -21.37 -43.61 -56.06
C PHE A 71 -21.51 -43.46 -57.59
N PRO A 72 -22.01 -42.31 -58.10
CA PRO A 72 -22.10 -42.04 -59.53
C PRO A 72 -20.71 -42.06 -60.18
N GLY A 73 -20.64 -42.53 -61.43
CA GLY A 73 -19.40 -42.53 -62.22
C GLY A 73 -18.90 -41.12 -62.54
N ALA A 74 -17.61 -41.01 -62.90
CA ALA A 74 -16.97 -39.73 -63.20
C ALA A 74 -17.66 -38.96 -64.35
N ASP A 75 -18.16 -39.67 -65.37
CA ASP A 75 -18.85 -39.04 -66.51
C ASP A 75 -20.17 -38.37 -66.09
N ALA A 76 -20.94 -39.03 -65.22
CA ALA A 76 -22.17 -38.48 -64.69
C ALA A 76 -21.91 -37.24 -63.82
N LEU A 77 -20.87 -37.30 -62.97
CA LEU A 77 -20.45 -36.13 -62.19
C LEU A 77 -19.99 -34.99 -63.09
N SER A 78 -19.18 -35.29 -64.11
CA SER A 78 -18.72 -34.29 -65.08
C SER A 78 -19.91 -33.59 -65.76
N SER A 79 -20.93 -34.35 -66.19
CA SER A 79 -22.13 -33.81 -66.83
C SER A 79 -22.96 -32.90 -65.89
N ILE A 80 -23.20 -33.37 -64.65
CA ILE A 80 -23.99 -32.63 -63.66
C ILE A 80 -23.33 -31.28 -63.34
N TYR A 81 -22.05 -31.30 -62.95
CA TYR A 81 -21.35 -30.09 -62.52
C TYR A 81 -21.00 -29.16 -63.69
N SER A 82 -20.79 -29.70 -64.91
CA SER A 82 -20.67 -28.89 -66.12
C SER A 82 -21.92 -28.09 -66.37
N THR A 83 -23.09 -28.71 -66.21
CA THR A 83 -24.38 -28.06 -66.44
C THR A 83 -24.61 -26.94 -65.43
N ILE A 84 -24.36 -27.20 -64.15
CA ILE A 84 -24.49 -26.21 -63.07
C ILE A 84 -23.59 -24.99 -63.32
N LEU A 85 -22.29 -25.24 -63.58
CA LEU A 85 -21.33 -24.15 -63.79
C LEU A 85 -21.62 -23.37 -65.07
N THR A 86 -22.02 -24.05 -66.15
CA THR A 86 -22.40 -23.39 -67.41
C THR A 86 -23.61 -22.49 -67.23
N GLN A 87 -24.63 -22.94 -66.49
CA GLN A 87 -25.82 -22.12 -66.22
C GLN A 87 -25.47 -20.87 -65.40
N HIS A 88 -24.65 -21.02 -64.35
CA HIS A 88 -24.18 -19.90 -63.54
C HIS A 88 -23.44 -18.85 -64.38
N LEU A 89 -22.45 -19.30 -65.18
CA LEU A 89 -21.65 -18.39 -66.00
C LEU A 89 -22.46 -17.71 -67.12
N LYS A 90 -23.50 -18.37 -67.64
CA LYS A 90 -24.41 -17.78 -68.64
C LYS A 90 -25.38 -16.77 -68.01
N LEU A 91 -26.03 -17.13 -66.91
CA LEU A 91 -26.98 -16.26 -66.21
C LEU A 91 -26.30 -15.03 -65.60
N GLY A 92 -25.04 -15.17 -65.18
CA GLY A 92 -24.25 -14.07 -64.64
C GLY A 92 -23.55 -13.21 -65.68
N ASN A 93 -23.76 -13.41 -67.00
CA ASN A 93 -23.11 -12.64 -68.08
C ASN A 93 -21.57 -12.63 -68.03
N PHE A 94 -20.93 -13.75 -67.70
CA PHE A 94 -19.47 -13.87 -67.64
C PHE A 94 -18.81 -13.97 -69.04
N PRO A 95 -17.52 -13.56 -69.18
CA PRO A 95 -16.76 -13.66 -70.42
C PRO A 95 -16.80 -15.05 -71.10
N ALA A 96 -16.93 -15.08 -72.43
CA ALA A 96 -16.98 -16.32 -73.21
C ALA A 96 -15.71 -17.18 -73.11
N SER A 97 -14.56 -16.57 -72.81
CA SER A 97 -13.29 -17.28 -72.54
C SER A 97 -13.38 -18.20 -71.32
N LEU A 98 -14.10 -17.79 -70.28
CA LEU A 98 -14.34 -18.59 -69.06
C LEU A 98 -15.27 -19.78 -69.34
N GLN A 99 -16.26 -19.59 -70.22
CA GLN A 99 -17.18 -20.67 -70.57
C GLN A 99 -16.44 -21.82 -71.28
N LYS A 100 -15.37 -21.51 -72.03
CA LYS A 100 -14.54 -22.52 -72.71
C LYS A 100 -13.62 -23.31 -71.77
N SER A 101 -13.28 -22.79 -70.59
CA SER A 101 -12.39 -23.44 -69.62
C SER A 101 -13.11 -24.36 -68.62
N ILE A 102 -14.45 -24.40 -68.63
CA ILE A 102 -15.28 -25.27 -67.77
C ILE A 102 -14.85 -26.75 -67.82
N PRO A 103 -14.64 -27.39 -68.98
CA PRO A 103 -14.30 -28.82 -69.02
C PRO A 103 -12.95 -29.12 -68.35
N GLN A 104 -11.98 -28.23 -68.50
CA GLN A 104 -10.65 -28.36 -67.86
C GLN A 104 -10.76 -28.22 -66.35
N LEU A 105 -11.55 -27.25 -65.86
CA LEU A 105 -11.77 -27.07 -64.43
C LEU A 105 -12.47 -28.27 -63.78
N ILE A 106 -13.43 -28.88 -64.47
CA ILE A 106 -14.15 -30.04 -63.95
C ILE A 106 -13.26 -31.28 -63.94
N ASN A 107 -12.43 -31.45 -64.96
CA ASN A 107 -11.41 -32.51 -64.96
C ASN A 107 -10.42 -32.33 -63.80
N LEU A 108 -9.97 -31.09 -63.54
CA LEU A 108 -9.18 -30.74 -62.36
C LEU A 108 -9.90 -31.13 -61.08
N ALA A 109 -11.17 -30.73 -60.94
CA ALA A 109 -11.95 -30.97 -59.74
C ALA A 109 -12.16 -32.46 -59.45
N LEU A 110 -12.51 -33.24 -60.46
CA LEU A 110 -12.72 -34.68 -60.34
C LEU A 110 -11.41 -35.42 -60.01
N THR A 111 -10.33 -35.12 -60.72
CA THR A 111 -9.02 -35.73 -60.50
C THR A 111 -8.53 -35.42 -59.08
N PHE A 112 -8.69 -34.17 -58.64
CA PHE A 112 -8.28 -33.75 -57.30
C PHE A 112 -9.12 -34.43 -56.21
N HIS A 113 -10.45 -34.44 -56.35
CA HIS A 113 -11.35 -35.08 -55.39
C HIS A 113 -11.05 -36.58 -55.21
N GLN A 114 -10.86 -37.30 -56.33
CA GLN A 114 -10.51 -38.73 -56.29
C GLN A 114 -9.19 -38.97 -55.55
N LYS A 115 -8.15 -38.17 -55.86
CA LYS A 115 -6.82 -38.32 -55.26
C LYS A 115 -6.84 -38.02 -53.76
N ILE A 116 -7.62 -37.03 -53.32
CA ILE A 116 -7.82 -36.73 -51.89
C ILE A 116 -8.56 -37.87 -51.20
N ALA A 117 -9.67 -38.32 -51.77
CA ALA A 117 -10.51 -39.36 -51.17
C ALA A 117 -9.76 -40.70 -51.00
N THR A 118 -8.83 -41.02 -51.90
CA THR A 118 -7.99 -42.23 -51.79
C THR A 118 -6.80 -42.08 -50.84
N THR A 119 -6.26 -40.86 -50.70
CA THR A 119 -5.06 -40.61 -49.90
C THR A 119 -5.40 -40.45 -48.41
N PHE A 120 -6.45 -39.69 -48.11
CA PHE A 120 -6.83 -39.36 -46.74
C PHE A 120 -8.03 -40.19 -46.29
N LEU A 121 -7.74 -41.29 -45.60
CA LEU A 121 -8.75 -42.24 -45.12
C LEU A 121 -9.10 -42.03 -43.64
N PRO A 122 -10.34 -42.34 -43.22
CA PRO A 122 -10.75 -42.19 -41.83
C PRO A 122 -10.05 -43.21 -40.92
N THR A 123 -9.48 -42.73 -39.82
CA THR A 123 -8.86 -43.57 -38.78
C THR A 123 -9.57 -43.42 -37.43
N ALA A 124 -9.16 -44.21 -36.43
CA ALA A 124 -9.71 -44.11 -35.07
C ALA A 124 -9.49 -42.74 -34.40
N ILE A 125 -8.49 -41.98 -34.85
CA ILE A 125 -8.16 -40.63 -34.40
C ILE A 125 -8.75 -39.61 -35.39
N LYS A 126 -8.47 -39.81 -36.69
CA LYS A 126 -8.91 -38.93 -37.79
C LYS A 126 -10.23 -39.42 -38.38
N PHE A 127 -11.27 -39.56 -37.55
CA PHE A 127 -12.55 -40.16 -37.95
C PHE A 127 -13.36 -39.28 -38.91
N HIS A 128 -13.05 -37.98 -38.98
CA HIS A 128 -13.74 -36.98 -39.81
C HIS A 128 -13.12 -36.82 -41.20
N TYR A 129 -12.06 -37.57 -41.52
CA TYR A 129 -11.47 -37.64 -42.86
C TYR A 129 -12.38 -38.46 -43.78
N ILE A 130 -13.57 -37.92 -44.01
CA ILE A 130 -14.60 -38.50 -44.87
C ILE A 130 -14.85 -37.46 -45.94
N PHE A 131 -14.45 -37.80 -47.16
CA PHE A 131 -14.62 -36.97 -48.35
C PHE A 131 -15.71 -37.59 -49.21
N ASN A 132 -16.84 -36.91 -49.32
CA ASN A 132 -18.02 -37.40 -50.05
C ASN A 132 -18.45 -36.41 -51.14
N LEU A 133 -19.50 -36.76 -51.89
CA LEU A 133 -20.05 -35.89 -52.94
C LEU A 133 -20.63 -34.57 -52.41
N ARG A 134 -20.98 -34.50 -51.12
CA ARG A 134 -21.42 -33.23 -50.52
C ARG A 134 -20.26 -32.26 -50.39
N ASP A 135 -19.07 -32.75 -50.04
CA ASP A 135 -17.86 -31.94 -50.04
C ASP A 135 -17.54 -31.43 -51.45
N PHE A 136 -17.65 -32.31 -52.45
CA PHE A 136 -17.49 -31.91 -53.84
C PHE A 136 -18.53 -30.85 -54.25
N ALA A 137 -19.80 -31.03 -53.89
CA ALA A 137 -20.86 -30.06 -54.15
C ALA A 137 -20.63 -28.72 -53.44
N ASN A 138 -20.09 -28.72 -52.22
CA ASN A 138 -19.81 -27.51 -51.44
C ASN A 138 -18.76 -26.62 -52.12
N ILE A 139 -17.79 -27.20 -52.83
CA ILE A 139 -16.81 -26.43 -53.63
C ILE A 139 -17.53 -25.65 -54.72
N PHE A 140 -18.39 -26.31 -55.50
CA PHE A 140 -19.17 -25.64 -56.53
C PHE A 140 -20.14 -24.63 -55.93
N GLN A 141 -20.76 -24.93 -54.79
CA GLN A 141 -21.62 -23.99 -54.09
C GLN A 141 -20.89 -22.69 -53.72
N GLY A 142 -19.62 -22.77 -53.30
CA GLY A 142 -18.81 -21.58 -53.05
C GLY A 142 -18.43 -20.81 -54.32
N ILE A 143 -18.17 -21.53 -55.43
CA ILE A 143 -17.97 -20.89 -56.75
C ILE A 143 -19.21 -20.12 -57.19
N LEU A 144 -20.42 -20.60 -56.85
CA LEU A 144 -21.67 -19.91 -57.20
C LEU A 144 -21.82 -18.53 -56.53
N PHE A 145 -21.02 -18.20 -55.51
CA PHE A 145 -21.01 -16.84 -54.93
C PHE A 145 -20.27 -15.82 -55.81
N SER A 146 -19.52 -16.27 -56.82
CA SER A 146 -18.74 -15.37 -57.67
C SER A 146 -19.62 -14.44 -58.51
N SER A 147 -19.22 -13.18 -58.63
CA SER A 147 -19.77 -12.19 -59.56
C SER A 147 -18.83 -11.91 -60.74
N VAL A 148 -19.31 -11.19 -61.76
CA VAL A 148 -18.49 -10.77 -62.93
C VAL A 148 -17.28 -9.92 -62.52
N GLU A 149 -17.41 -9.15 -61.44
CA GLU A 149 -16.33 -8.32 -60.91
C GLU A 149 -15.21 -9.16 -60.29
N CYS A 150 -15.56 -10.33 -59.73
CA CYS A 150 -14.66 -11.27 -59.08
C CYS A 150 -13.84 -12.10 -60.07
N ILE A 151 -14.42 -12.52 -61.20
CA ILE A 151 -13.78 -13.44 -62.15
C ILE A 151 -13.70 -12.79 -63.53
N LYS A 152 -12.52 -12.30 -63.89
CA LYS A 152 -12.26 -11.65 -65.18
C LYS A 152 -11.53 -12.57 -66.16
N SER A 153 -10.71 -13.47 -65.63
CA SER A 153 -9.85 -14.38 -66.42
C SER A 153 -9.97 -15.84 -65.95
N THR A 154 -9.57 -16.77 -66.81
CA THR A 154 -9.52 -18.21 -66.46
C THR A 154 -8.62 -18.47 -65.25
N GLN A 155 -7.58 -17.65 -65.07
CA GLN A 155 -6.67 -17.74 -63.93
C GLN A 155 -7.39 -17.39 -62.61
N ASP A 156 -8.26 -16.38 -62.61
CA ASP A 156 -9.07 -16.01 -61.43
C ASP A 156 -10.04 -17.14 -61.04
N LEU A 157 -10.61 -17.82 -62.04
CA LEU A 157 -11.49 -18.97 -61.82
C LEU A 157 -10.74 -20.15 -61.18
N VAL A 158 -9.50 -20.41 -61.62
CA VAL A 158 -8.63 -21.43 -61.01
C VAL A 158 -8.24 -21.02 -59.59
N LYS A 159 -7.85 -19.76 -59.35
CA LYS A 159 -7.55 -19.24 -58.00
C LYS A 159 -8.72 -19.41 -57.05
N LEU A 160 -9.93 -19.08 -57.51
CA LEU A 160 -11.16 -19.28 -56.74
C LEU A 160 -11.40 -20.76 -56.44
N TYR A 161 -11.28 -21.64 -57.43
CA TYR A 161 -11.41 -23.08 -57.19
C TYR A 161 -10.39 -23.60 -56.16
N LEU A 162 -9.13 -23.15 -56.22
CA LEU A 162 -8.11 -23.55 -55.25
C LEU A 162 -8.43 -23.03 -53.84
N HIS A 163 -8.94 -21.81 -53.72
CA HIS A 163 -9.43 -21.28 -52.46
C HIS A 163 -10.55 -22.16 -51.90
N GLU A 164 -11.57 -22.44 -52.72
CA GLU A 164 -12.72 -23.26 -52.37
C GLU A 164 -12.34 -24.69 -51.96
N ALA A 165 -11.43 -25.31 -52.70
CA ALA A 165 -10.92 -26.64 -52.40
C ALA A 165 -10.12 -26.66 -51.10
N ASN A 166 -9.35 -25.60 -50.79
CA ASN A 166 -8.65 -25.47 -49.52
C ASN A 166 -9.64 -25.35 -48.34
N ARG A 167 -10.70 -24.54 -48.48
CA ARG A 167 -11.72 -24.40 -47.43
C ARG A 167 -12.51 -25.68 -47.15
N VAL A 168 -12.73 -26.52 -48.16
CA VAL A 168 -13.50 -27.76 -47.99
C VAL A 168 -12.63 -28.94 -47.56
N TYR A 169 -11.42 -29.06 -48.11
CA TYR A 169 -10.54 -30.21 -47.86
C TYR A 169 -9.43 -29.90 -46.86
N ARG A 170 -8.63 -28.85 -47.10
CA ARG A 170 -7.46 -28.52 -46.28
C ARG A 170 -7.86 -28.17 -44.85
N ASP A 171 -8.93 -27.40 -44.68
CA ASP A 171 -9.44 -26.99 -43.36
C ASP A 171 -9.99 -28.17 -42.52
N LYS A 172 -10.18 -29.36 -43.11
CA LYS A 172 -10.53 -30.59 -42.38
C LYS A 172 -9.31 -31.33 -41.82
N LEU A 173 -8.09 -31.03 -42.28
CA LEU A 173 -6.88 -31.75 -41.91
C LEU A 173 -6.34 -31.30 -40.54
N VAL A 174 -5.70 -32.21 -39.81
CA VAL A 174 -5.29 -31.99 -38.42
C VAL A 174 -3.77 -31.86 -38.26
N GLU A 175 -3.01 -32.71 -38.94
CA GLU A 175 -1.55 -32.77 -38.80
C GLU A 175 -0.83 -31.93 -39.86
N GLU A 176 0.27 -31.29 -39.48
CA GLU A 176 1.11 -30.50 -40.38
C GLU A 176 1.64 -31.33 -41.56
N LYS A 177 2.00 -32.60 -41.31
CA LYS A 177 2.38 -33.56 -42.36
C LYS A 177 1.27 -33.81 -43.38
N ASP A 178 0.02 -33.85 -42.94
CA ASP A 178 -1.12 -34.05 -43.83
C ASP A 178 -1.37 -32.78 -44.67
N LEU A 179 -1.19 -31.59 -44.08
CA LEU A 179 -1.28 -30.31 -44.78
C LEU A 179 -0.19 -30.19 -45.86
N ASP A 180 1.06 -30.51 -45.52
CA ASP A 180 2.17 -30.50 -46.48
C ASP A 180 1.94 -31.48 -47.65
N LEU A 181 1.40 -32.66 -47.36
CA LEU A 181 1.06 -33.64 -48.38
C LEU A 181 -0.08 -33.15 -49.27
N PHE A 182 -1.11 -32.53 -48.69
CA PHE A 182 -2.20 -31.93 -49.43
C PHE A 182 -1.70 -30.82 -50.37
N ASP A 183 -0.87 -29.91 -49.86
CA ASP A 183 -0.32 -28.79 -50.63
C ASP A 183 0.52 -29.31 -51.81
N LYS A 184 1.32 -30.39 -51.61
CA LYS A 184 2.02 -31.09 -52.71
C LYS A 184 1.07 -31.69 -53.74
N ILE A 185 0.01 -32.39 -53.31
CA ILE A 185 -0.96 -33.00 -54.22
C ILE A 185 -1.70 -31.93 -55.05
N GLN A 186 -2.04 -30.80 -54.42
CA GLN A 186 -2.66 -29.66 -55.10
C GLN A 186 -1.74 -29.12 -56.19
N ILE A 187 -0.46 -28.93 -55.87
CA ILE A 187 0.55 -28.46 -56.82
C ILE A 187 0.67 -29.42 -58.01
N ASP A 188 0.83 -30.71 -57.76
CA ASP A 188 1.01 -31.73 -58.81
C ASP A 188 -0.19 -31.84 -59.75
N VAL A 189 -1.42 -31.76 -59.21
CA VAL A 189 -2.65 -31.93 -59.99
C VAL A 189 -2.92 -30.70 -60.86
N VAL A 190 -2.63 -29.50 -60.35
CA VAL A 190 -2.75 -28.26 -61.12
C VAL A 190 -1.73 -28.23 -62.27
N LYS A 191 -0.46 -28.51 -61.99
CA LYS A 191 0.61 -28.56 -63.02
C LYS A 191 0.35 -29.59 -64.13
N LYS A 192 -0.38 -30.66 -63.84
CA LYS A 192 -0.71 -31.70 -64.83
C LYS A 192 -1.80 -31.27 -65.83
N ILE A 193 -2.68 -30.34 -65.46
CA ILE A 193 -3.86 -29.97 -66.24
C ILE A 193 -3.71 -28.59 -66.88
N PHE A 194 -2.89 -27.72 -66.29
CA PHE A 194 -2.59 -26.40 -66.81
C PHE A 194 -1.08 -26.17 -66.86
N ASP A 195 -0.55 -25.87 -68.05
CA ASP A 195 0.89 -25.79 -68.32
C ASP A 195 1.52 -24.42 -67.92
N ASP A 196 0.75 -23.32 -67.88
CA ASP A 196 1.24 -21.92 -67.68
C ASP A 196 0.89 -21.30 -66.30
N ILE A 197 1.02 -22.05 -65.19
CA ILE A 197 0.47 -21.64 -63.88
C ILE A 197 1.53 -21.43 -62.78
N GLU A 198 2.84 -21.51 -63.05
CA GLU A 198 3.86 -21.37 -61.98
C GLU A 198 3.80 -20.03 -61.22
N GLU A 199 3.60 -18.90 -61.92
CA GLU A 199 3.40 -17.57 -61.31
C GLU A 199 2.12 -17.49 -60.45
N ILE A 200 1.06 -18.18 -60.87
CA ILE A 200 -0.21 -18.23 -60.13
C ILE A 200 -0.04 -19.05 -58.86
N MET A 201 0.81 -20.07 -58.85
CA MET A 201 1.07 -20.90 -57.68
C MET A 201 1.89 -20.14 -56.63
N GLU A 202 2.87 -19.34 -57.06
CA GLU A 202 3.61 -18.43 -56.18
C GLU A 202 2.70 -17.32 -55.60
N GLN A 203 1.84 -16.73 -56.42
CA GLN A 203 0.84 -15.74 -55.94
C GLN A 203 -0.22 -16.37 -55.03
N THR A 204 -0.57 -17.64 -55.24
CA THR A 204 -1.54 -18.38 -54.42
C THR A 204 -0.95 -18.80 -53.08
N GLN A 205 0.38 -18.96 -52.99
CA GLN A 205 1.09 -19.28 -51.75
C GLN A 205 1.16 -18.10 -50.77
N SER A 206 1.09 -16.84 -51.24
CA SER A 206 1.21 -15.66 -50.36
C SER A 206 -0.13 -15.16 -49.80
N LEU A 207 -1.20 -15.07 -50.61
CA LEU A 207 -2.55 -14.70 -50.16
C LEU A 207 -3.63 -15.08 -51.18
N ASN A 208 -4.31 -16.22 -50.97
CA ASN A 208 -5.48 -16.62 -51.78
C ASN A 208 -6.73 -16.81 -50.90
N MET A 209 -7.29 -15.70 -50.43
CA MET A 209 -8.47 -15.66 -49.57
C MET A 209 -9.60 -14.84 -50.20
N TYR A 210 -10.81 -15.36 -50.15
CA TYR A 210 -12.03 -14.67 -50.58
C TYR A 210 -12.95 -14.47 -49.38
N CYS A 211 -13.60 -13.31 -49.30
CA CYS A 211 -14.59 -13.02 -48.27
C CYS A 211 -15.66 -12.06 -48.80
N HIS A 212 -16.79 -11.96 -48.08
CA HIS A 212 -17.93 -11.13 -48.49
C HIS A 212 -17.79 -9.64 -48.12
N PHE A 213 -16.76 -9.27 -47.37
CA PHE A 213 -16.57 -7.91 -46.84
C PHE A 213 -15.23 -7.29 -47.26
N ALA A 214 -14.55 -7.85 -48.26
CA ALA A 214 -13.23 -7.41 -48.69
C ALA A 214 -13.18 -5.92 -49.12
N ASN A 215 -14.32 -5.37 -49.57
CA ASN A 215 -14.47 -3.98 -50.00
C ASN A 215 -15.25 -3.10 -48.99
N GLY A 216 -15.45 -3.57 -47.76
CA GLY A 216 -16.17 -2.86 -46.69
C GLY A 216 -17.31 -3.65 -46.06
N ILE A 217 -17.83 -3.14 -44.94
CA ILE A 217 -18.90 -3.75 -44.14
C ILE A 217 -20.24 -3.18 -44.63
N GLY A 218 -21.18 -4.05 -44.99
CA GLY A 218 -22.52 -3.64 -45.45
C GLY A 218 -23.09 -4.57 -46.51
N GLU A 219 -22.79 -4.32 -47.79
CA GLU A 219 -23.23 -5.19 -48.89
C GLU A 219 -22.31 -6.40 -49.04
N PRO A 220 -22.80 -7.63 -48.86
CA PRO A 220 -21.98 -8.83 -49.01
C PRO A 220 -21.58 -9.02 -50.48
N LYS A 221 -20.29 -8.82 -50.79
CA LYS A 221 -19.69 -9.04 -52.11
C LYS A 221 -18.51 -9.98 -51.99
N TYR A 222 -18.64 -11.17 -52.58
CA TYR A 222 -17.61 -12.19 -52.54
C TYR A 222 -16.44 -11.82 -53.47
N MET A 223 -15.32 -11.40 -52.87
CA MET A 223 -14.16 -10.84 -53.58
C MET A 223 -12.83 -11.32 -52.96
N PRO A 224 -11.73 -11.35 -53.74
CA PRO A 224 -10.40 -11.67 -53.22
C PRO A 224 -9.90 -10.55 -52.30
N VAL A 225 -9.24 -10.94 -51.21
CA VAL A 225 -8.62 -9.99 -50.28
C VAL A 225 -7.36 -9.37 -50.93
N PRO A 226 -7.25 -8.03 -50.99
CA PRO A 226 -6.13 -7.37 -51.67
C PRO A 226 -4.82 -7.39 -50.85
N SER A 227 -4.91 -7.18 -49.52
CA SER A 227 -3.74 -7.22 -48.62
C SER A 227 -4.14 -7.55 -47.18
N TRP A 228 -3.19 -8.08 -46.41
CA TRP A 228 -3.38 -8.34 -44.97
C TRP A 228 -3.62 -7.07 -44.16
N GLU A 229 -2.97 -5.96 -44.53
CA GLU A 229 -3.08 -4.67 -43.82
C GLU A 229 -4.49 -4.07 -43.93
N LEU A 230 -5.06 -4.07 -45.14
CA LEU A 230 -6.42 -3.56 -45.38
C LEU A 230 -7.47 -4.44 -44.67
N LEU A 231 -7.27 -5.77 -44.72
CA LEU A 231 -8.13 -6.70 -44.00
C LEU A 231 -8.07 -6.47 -42.48
N ALA A 232 -6.87 -6.25 -41.95
CA ALA A 232 -6.68 -5.97 -40.53
C ALA A 232 -7.37 -4.66 -40.12
N GLN A 233 -7.24 -3.59 -40.91
CA GLN A 233 -7.93 -2.32 -40.66
C GLN A 233 -9.45 -2.51 -40.65
N THR A 234 -10.01 -3.11 -41.70
CA THR A 234 -11.45 -3.36 -41.83
C THR A 234 -12.01 -4.17 -40.66
N LEU A 235 -11.27 -5.20 -40.22
CA LEU A 235 -11.68 -6.03 -39.08
C LEU A 235 -11.51 -5.34 -37.73
N VAL A 236 -10.52 -4.45 -37.57
CA VAL A 236 -10.37 -3.62 -36.36
C VAL A 236 -11.53 -2.63 -36.27
N ASP A 237 -11.89 -1.96 -37.37
CA ASP A 237 -13.03 -1.04 -37.41
C ASP A 237 -14.35 -1.77 -37.10
N ALA A 238 -14.53 -2.99 -37.63
CA ALA A 238 -15.65 -3.86 -37.31
C ALA A 238 -15.69 -4.23 -35.82
N LEU A 239 -14.53 -4.52 -35.23
CA LEU A 239 -14.40 -4.88 -33.83
C LEU A 239 -14.71 -3.70 -32.91
N GLU A 240 -14.25 -2.50 -33.25
CA GLU A 240 -14.56 -1.27 -32.51
C GLU A 240 -16.07 -0.99 -32.56
N SER A 241 -16.67 -1.05 -33.75
CA SER A 241 -18.12 -0.90 -33.94
C SER A 241 -18.92 -1.95 -33.14
N HIS A 242 -18.46 -3.20 -33.12
CA HIS A 242 -19.06 -4.24 -32.30
C HIS A 242 -18.95 -3.91 -30.81
N ASN A 243 -17.79 -3.41 -30.35
CA ASN A 243 -17.53 -3.12 -28.94
C ASN A 243 -18.31 -1.91 -28.41
N GLU A 244 -18.79 -1.02 -29.28
CA GLU A 244 -19.70 0.07 -28.91
C GLU A 244 -21.12 -0.41 -28.59
N VAL A 245 -21.62 -1.37 -29.39
CA VAL A 245 -23.01 -1.86 -29.29
C VAL A 245 -23.14 -3.06 -28.34
N ASN A 246 -22.16 -3.96 -28.37
CA ASN A 246 -22.17 -5.23 -27.67
C ASN A 246 -21.12 -5.28 -26.54
N THR A 247 -21.01 -6.44 -25.88
CA THR A 247 -19.97 -6.67 -24.87
C THR A 247 -18.57 -6.56 -25.50
N VAL A 248 -17.69 -5.80 -24.84
CA VAL A 248 -16.31 -5.55 -25.30
C VAL A 248 -15.55 -6.87 -25.51
N MET A 249 -15.06 -7.09 -26.72
CA MET A 249 -14.14 -8.16 -27.13
C MET A 249 -12.78 -7.56 -27.46
N ASP A 250 -11.76 -7.87 -26.66
CA ASP A 250 -10.37 -7.45 -26.89
C ASP A 250 -9.63 -8.53 -27.69
N LEU A 251 -9.89 -8.57 -29.00
CA LEU A 251 -9.33 -9.56 -29.92
C LEU A 251 -8.10 -9.00 -30.62
N VAL A 252 -7.00 -9.77 -30.58
CA VAL A 252 -5.83 -9.49 -31.42
C VAL A 252 -6.00 -10.23 -32.74
N LEU A 253 -6.12 -9.46 -33.82
CA LEU A 253 -6.24 -9.95 -35.18
C LEU A 253 -4.84 -10.13 -35.78
N PHE A 254 -4.36 -11.36 -35.77
CA PHE A 254 -3.18 -11.81 -36.52
C PHE A 254 -3.63 -12.69 -37.70
N GLU A 255 -2.70 -13.07 -38.58
CA GLU A 255 -3.00 -13.74 -39.86
C GLU A 255 -4.00 -14.90 -39.74
N ASP A 256 -3.73 -15.91 -38.91
CA ASP A 256 -4.67 -17.04 -38.78
C ASP A 256 -6.03 -16.63 -38.22
N ALA A 257 -6.08 -15.68 -37.26
CA ALA A 257 -7.35 -15.19 -36.72
C ALA A 257 -8.18 -14.51 -37.80
N MET A 258 -7.55 -13.71 -38.67
CA MET A 258 -8.21 -13.10 -39.82
C MET A 258 -8.67 -14.16 -40.82
N GLN A 259 -7.87 -15.20 -41.07
CA GLN A 259 -8.29 -16.33 -41.91
C GLN A 259 -9.54 -17.01 -41.35
N HIS A 260 -9.57 -17.30 -40.05
CA HIS A 260 -10.72 -17.93 -39.40
C HIS A 260 -11.97 -17.06 -39.47
N VAL A 261 -11.87 -15.73 -39.32
CA VAL A 261 -13.01 -14.83 -39.52
C VAL A 261 -13.53 -14.92 -40.95
N CYS A 262 -12.65 -14.90 -41.95
CA CYS A 262 -13.04 -15.06 -43.36
C CYS A 262 -13.71 -16.43 -43.61
N ARG A 263 -13.17 -17.52 -43.05
CA ARG A 263 -13.75 -18.87 -43.16
C ARG A 263 -15.14 -18.93 -42.54
N ILE A 264 -15.30 -18.42 -41.32
CA ILE A 264 -16.59 -18.43 -40.61
C ILE A 264 -17.61 -17.58 -41.35
N ASN A 265 -17.26 -16.36 -41.75
CA ASN A 265 -18.15 -15.48 -42.53
C ASN A 265 -18.61 -16.17 -43.82
N ARG A 266 -17.69 -16.79 -44.56
CA ARG A 266 -18.01 -17.56 -45.77
C ARG A 266 -18.99 -18.70 -45.49
N ILE A 267 -18.85 -19.40 -44.35
CA ILE A 267 -19.80 -20.45 -43.97
C ILE A 267 -21.16 -19.83 -43.63
N LEU A 268 -21.21 -18.76 -42.83
CA LEU A 268 -22.48 -18.15 -42.40
C LEU A 268 -23.32 -17.61 -43.57
N GLU A 269 -22.68 -17.01 -44.57
CA GLU A 269 -23.36 -16.51 -45.78
C GLU A 269 -23.91 -17.64 -46.68
N ALA A 270 -23.42 -18.87 -46.53
CA ALA A 270 -23.91 -19.98 -47.34
C ALA A 270 -25.35 -20.38 -46.94
N PRO A 271 -26.26 -20.65 -47.89
CA PRO A 271 -27.69 -20.88 -47.63
C PRO A 271 -28.02 -22.12 -46.78
N ARG A 272 -27.04 -22.98 -46.46
CA ARG A 272 -27.12 -24.07 -45.47
C ARG A 272 -25.82 -24.24 -44.70
N GLY A 273 -25.12 -23.13 -44.47
CA GLY A 273 -23.81 -23.14 -43.85
C GLY A 273 -23.90 -23.27 -42.33
N ASN A 274 -23.74 -24.50 -41.85
CA ASN A 274 -23.50 -24.79 -40.45
C ASN A 274 -22.01 -25.01 -40.24
N ALA A 275 -21.46 -24.54 -39.13
CA ALA A 275 -20.05 -24.62 -38.83
C ALA A 275 -19.78 -25.56 -37.64
N LEU A 276 -18.76 -26.40 -37.76
CA LEU A 276 -18.17 -27.15 -36.66
C LEU A 276 -16.75 -26.63 -36.44
N LEU A 277 -16.58 -25.76 -35.45
CA LEU A 277 -15.30 -25.19 -35.08
C LEU A 277 -14.63 -26.11 -34.07
N VAL A 278 -13.56 -26.78 -34.49
CA VAL A 278 -12.84 -27.72 -33.65
C VAL A 278 -11.51 -27.11 -33.22
N GLY A 279 -11.30 -27.00 -31.92
CA GLY A 279 -10.04 -26.46 -31.40
C GLY A 279 -9.95 -26.56 -29.90
N VAL A 280 -8.75 -26.38 -29.36
CA VAL A 280 -8.55 -26.33 -27.90
C VAL A 280 -9.28 -25.12 -27.31
N GLY A 281 -9.74 -25.22 -26.06
CA GLY A 281 -10.27 -24.09 -25.30
C GLY A 281 -9.35 -22.85 -25.34
N GLY A 282 -9.95 -21.66 -25.45
CA GLY A 282 -9.20 -20.39 -25.50
C GLY A 282 -8.69 -19.96 -26.88
N SER A 283 -8.89 -20.75 -27.94
CA SER A 283 -8.44 -20.43 -29.31
C SER A 283 -9.25 -19.32 -30.03
N GLY A 284 -10.25 -18.71 -29.37
CA GLY A 284 -11.05 -17.62 -29.94
C GLY A 284 -12.31 -18.03 -30.70
N LYS A 285 -12.67 -19.32 -30.77
CA LYS A 285 -13.82 -19.84 -31.55
C LYS A 285 -15.11 -19.03 -31.40
N GLN A 286 -15.54 -18.78 -30.15
CA GLN A 286 -16.77 -18.03 -29.88
C GLN A 286 -16.67 -16.58 -30.32
N SER A 287 -15.57 -15.91 -29.95
CA SER A 287 -15.39 -14.47 -30.21
C SER A 287 -15.25 -14.17 -31.71
N LEU A 288 -14.51 -15.00 -32.46
CA LEU A 288 -14.43 -14.87 -33.91
C LEU A 288 -15.77 -15.17 -34.59
N THR A 289 -16.57 -16.11 -34.06
CA THR A 289 -17.93 -16.35 -34.56
C THR A 289 -18.84 -15.15 -34.34
N ARG A 290 -18.77 -14.50 -33.17
CA ARG A 290 -19.56 -13.29 -32.89
C ARG A 290 -19.16 -12.13 -33.80
N LEU A 291 -17.85 -11.94 -34.02
CA LEU A 291 -17.36 -10.92 -34.95
C LEU A 291 -17.81 -11.21 -36.40
N ALA A 292 -17.69 -12.47 -36.86
CA ALA A 292 -18.13 -12.86 -38.20
C ALA A 292 -19.65 -12.70 -38.39
N ALA A 293 -20.44 -13.04 -37.36
CA ALA A 293 -21.89 -12.85 -37.36
C ALA A 293 -22.27 -11.36 -37.39
N PHE A 294 -21.55 -10.51 -36.65
CA PHE A 294 -21.75 -9.06 -36.66
C PHE A 294 -21.45 -8.45 -38.03
N ILE A 295 -20.37 -8.87 -38.70
CA ILE A 295 -20.05 -8.44 -40.07
C ILE A 295 -21.18 -8.81 -41.04
N SER A 296 -21.78 -9.98 -40.88
CA SER A 296 -22.94 -10.45 -41.66
C SER A 296 -24.29 -9.89 -41.18
N SER A 297 -24.33 -8.98 -40.20
CA SER A 297 -25.57 -8.45 -39.59
C SER A 297 -26.53 -9.54 -39.09
N MET A 298 -26.00 -10.63 -38.53
CA MET A 298 -26.77 -11.75 -37.97
C MET A 298 -26.81 -11.71 -36.45
N ASP A 299 -27.97 -12.01 -35.87
CA ASP A 299 -28.13 -12.08 -34.41
C ASP A 299 -27.52 -13.37 -33.85
N VAL A 300 -26.68 -13.27 -32.83
CA VAL A 300 -26.09 -14.45 -32.17
C VAL A 300 -26.90 -14.82 -30.93
N PHE A 301 -27.39 -16.05 -30.90
CA PHE A 301 -28.01 -16.64 -29.72
C PHE A 301 -27.16 -17.77 -29.16
N GLN A 302 -26.95 -17.73 -27.85
CA GLN A 302 -26.21 -18.74 -27.10
C GLN A 302 -26.99 -19.11 -25.84
N ILE A 303 -27.08 -20.41 -25.55
CA ILE A 303 -27.81 -20.92 -24.37
C ILE A 303 -27.10 -20.48 -23.08
N THR A 304 -27.87 -20.13 -22.06
CA THR A 304 -27.36 -19.93 -20.70
C THR A 304 -27.85 -21.06 -19.79
N LEU A 305 -26.93 -21.91 -19.33
CA LEU A 305 -27.29 -23.04 -18.48
C LEU A 305 -27.66 -22.56 -17.08
N ARG A 306 -28.83 -22.99 -16.60
CA ARG A 306 -29.35 -22.73 -15.25
C ARG A 306 -29.32 -24.01 -14.43
N LYS A 307 -29.36 -23.89 -13.10
CA LYS A 307 -29.45 -25.06 -12.22
C LYS A 307 -30.80 -25.76 -12.46
N GLY A 308 -30.74 -26.97 -13.00
CA GLY A 308 -31.94 -27.73 -13.36
C GLY A 308 -32.42 -27.52 -14.80
N TYR A 309 -31.63 -26.91 -15.69
CA TYR A 309 -31.96 -26.80 -17.12
C TYR A 309 -32.21 -28.18 -17.73
N GLN A 310 -33.41 -28.39 -18.25
CA GLN A 310 -33.85 -29.67 -18.82
C GLN A 310 -34.03 -29.60 -20.34
N ILE A 311 -34.37 -30.75 -20.93
CA ILE A 311 -34.66 -30.88 -22.35
C ILE A 311 -35.89 -30.04 -22.75
N ALA A 312 -36.88 -29.87 -21.86
CA ALA A 312 -38.05 -29.05 -22.11
C ALA A 312 -37.67 -27.57 -22.33
N ASP A 313 -36.81 -27.02 -21.47
CA ASP A 313 -36.31 -25.65 -21.60
C ASP A 313 -35.54 -25.47 -22.92
N PHE A 314 -34.70 -26.46 -23.27
CA PHE A 314 -33.96 -26.43 -24.52
C PHE A 314 -34.86 -26.51 -25.77
N LYS A 315 -35.94 -27.29 -25.72
CA LYS A 315 -36.95 -27.31 -26.76
C LYS A 315 -37.62 -25.95 -26.91
N MET A 316 -37.95 -25.26 -25.81
CA MET A 316 -38.53 -23.92 -25.86
C MET A 316 -37.56 -22.89 -26.49
N ASP A 317 -36.28 -22.94 -26.13
CA ASP A 317 -35.25 -22.09 -26.72
C ASP A 317 -35.14 -22.32 -28.23
N LEU A 318 -35.06 -23.58 -28.69
CA LEU A 318 -35.02 -23.95 -30.10
C LEU A 318 -36.29 -23.55 -30.86
N ALA A 319 -37.46 -23.74 -30.25
CA ALA A 319 -38.75 -23.34 -30.82
C ALA A 319 -38.79 -21.83 -31.07
N SER A 320 -38.32 -21.04 -30.11
CA SER A 320 -38.23 -19.58 -30.22
C SER A 320 -37.28 -19.13 -31.33
N LEU A 321 -36.14 -19.82 -31.52
CA LEU A 321 -35.18 -19.55 -32.59
C LEU A 321 -35.76 -19.87 -33.96
N CYS A 322 -36.41 -21.02 -34.10
CA CYS A 322 -37.04 -21.42 -35.34
C CYS A 322 -38.20 -20.47 -35.71
N LEU A 323 -38.92 -19.91 -34.73
CA LEU A 323 -39.93 -18.87 -34.98
C LEU A 323 -39.31 -17.54 -35.46
N LYS A 324 -38.19 -17.10 -34.87
CA LYS A 324 -37.48 -15.90 -35.31
C LYS A 324 -36.93 -16.05 -36.73
N ALA A 325 -36.30 -17.18 -37.02
CA ALA A 325 -35.72 -17.46 -38.33
C ALA A 325 -36.81 -17.70 -39.40
N GLY A 326 -37.82 -18.50 -39.07
CA GLY A 326 -38.84 -18.96 -40.02
C GLY A 326 -40.00 -17.99 -40.22
N VAL A 327 -40.56 -17.40 -39.15
CA VAL A 327 -41.72 -16.48 -39.27
C VAL A 327 -41.27 -15.03 -39.49
N LYS A 328 -40.29 -14.55 -38.72
CA LYS A 328 -39.83 -13.15 -38.81
C LYS A 328 -38.75 -12.89 -39.86
N ASN A 329 -38.21 -13.95 -40.49
CA ASN A 329 -37.11 -13.88 -41.46
C ASN A 329 -35.79 -13.29 -40.93
N LEU A 330 -35.53 -13.38 -39.63
CA LEU A 330 -34.32 -12.83 -39.05
C LEU A 330 -33.18 -13.85 -39.14
N SER A 331 -32.09 -13.50 -39.83
CA SER A 331 -30.89 -14.34 -39.89
C SER A 331 -30.27 -14.44 -38.51
N THR A 332 -30.17 -15.67 -38.00
CA THR A 332 -29.77 -15.94 -36.62
C THR A 332 -28.71 -17.02 -36.56
N VAL A 333 -27.65 -16.81 -35.79
CA VAL A 333 -26.61 -17.79 -35.51
C VAL A 333 -26.86 -18.42 -34.14
N PHE A 334 -27.10 -19.72 -34.11
CA PHE A 334 -27.15 -20.52 -32.90
C PHE A 334 -25.74 -21.02 -32.55
N LEU A 335 -25.14 -20.43 -31.52
CA LEU A 335 -23.81 -20.79 -31.02
C LEU A 335 -23.92 -21.71 -29.81
N MET A 336 -23.35 -22.92 -29.93
CA MET A 336 -23.29 -23.89 -28.82
C MET A 336 -21.86 -24.37 -28.57
N THR A 337 -21.48 -24.51 -27.31
CA THR A 337 -20.15 -25.02 -26.91
C THR A 337 -20.23 -26.36 -26.21
N ASP A 338 -19.11 -27.09 -26.15
CA ASP A 338 -19.04 -28.39 -25.47
C ASP A 338 -19.49 -28.31 -24.00
N ALA A 339 -19.08 -27.25 -23.29
CA ALA A 339 -19.46 -27.03 -21.89
C ALA A 339 -20.98 -26.85 -21.69
N GLN A 340 -21.71 -26.45 -22.74
CA GLN A 340 -23.17 -26.28 -22.69
C GLN A 340 -23.93 -27.58 -22.92
N VAL A 341 -23.26 -28.66 -23.34
CA VAL A 341 -23.86 -29.99 -23.53
C VAL A 341 -23.89 -30.72 -22.19
N ALA A 342 -24.82 -30.35 -21.32
CA ALA A 342 -25.00 -31.01 -20.02
C ALA A 342 -25.48 -32.47 -20.16
N ASN A 343 -26.29 -32.75 -21.19
CA ASN A 343 -26.82 -34.08 -21.48
C ASN A 343 -26.63 -34.42 -22.96
N GLU A 344 -26.20 -35.66 -23.26
CA GLU A 344 -26.04 -36.14 -24.65
C GLU A 344 -27.33 -36.06 -25.47
N LYS A 345 -28.51 -36.10 -24.81
CA LYS A 345 -29.81 -35.97 -25.45
C LYS A 345 -30.00 -34.62 -26.17
N PHE A 346 -29.31 -33.55 -25.79
CA PHE A 346 -29.36 -32.27 -26.52
C PHE A 346 -28.84 -32.42 -27.95
N LEU A 347 -27.83 -33.27 -28.16
CA LEU A 347 -27.26 -33.49 -29.48
C LEU A 347 -28.19 -34.28 -30.40
N VAL A 348 -29.18 -35.00 -29.86
CA VAL A 348 -30.24 -35.63 -30.66
C VAL A 348 -31.05 -34.56 -31.39
N LEU A 349 -31.52 -33.55 -30.66
CA LEU A 349 -32.32 -32.46 -31.23
C LEU A 349 -31.51 -31.65 -32.26
N ILE A 350 -30.22 -31.44 -32.00
CA ILE A 350 -29.33 -30.75 -32.94
C ILE A 350 -29.06 -31.62 -34.18
N ASN A 351 -28.89 -32.93 -34.01
CA ASN A 351 -28.72 -33.85 -35.13
C ASN A 351 -29.95 -33.80 -36.06
N ASP A 352 -31.15 -33.78 -35.48
CA ASP A 352 -32.41 -33.68 -36.24
C ASP A 352 -32.50 -32.32 -36.96
N LEU A 353 -32.22 -31.22 -36.25
CA LEU A 353 -32.15 -29.88 -36.83
C LEU A 353 -31.14 -29.78 -38.00
N LEU A 354 -29.96 -30.39 -37.87
CA LEU A 354 -28.94 -30.40 -38.92
C LEU A 354 -29.30 -31.31 -40.10
N ALA A 355 -30.02 -32.41 -39.86
CA ALA A 355 -30.38 -33.39 -40.88
C ALA A 355 -31.62 -32.96 -41.69
N SER A 356 -32.76 -32.76 -41.02
CA SER A 356 -34.05 -32.44 -41.63
C SER A 356 -34.37 -30.95 -41.55
N GLY A 357 -33.89 -30.23 -40.53
CA GLY A 357 -34.36 -28.88 -40.20
C GLY A 357 -35.63 -28.87 -39.35
N GLU A 358 -36.11 -30.05 -38.94
CA GLU A 358 -37.33 -30.24 -38.16
C GLU A 358 -37.03 -31.14 -36.97
N VAL A 359 -37.46 -30.70 -35.79
CA VAL A 359 -37.32 -31.45 -34.54
C VAL A 359 -38.70 -31.99 -34.15
N PRO A 360 -38.88 -33.31 -33.99
CA PRO A 360 -40.15 -33.89 -33.55
C PRO A 360 -40.57 -33.40 -32.16
N ASP A 361 -41.88 -33.21 -31.97
CA ASP A 361 -42.48 -32.72 -30.73
C ASP A 361 -41.86 -31.40 -30.21
N LEU A 362 -41.52 -30.49 -31.13
CA LEU A 362 -41.04 -29.15 -30.80
C LEU A 362 -42.19 -28.17 -30.56
N TYR A 363 -43.25 -28.29 -31.36
CA TYR A 363 -44.44 -27.45 -31.32
C TYR A 363 -45.67 -28.29 -31.00
N SER A 364 -46.64 -27.68 -30.31
CA SER A 364 -47.99 -28.23 -30.20
C SER A 364 -48.77 -28.06 -31.50
N ASP A 365 -49.83 -28.86 -31.70
CA ASP A 365 -50.66 -28.79 -32.91
C ASP A 365 -51.22 -27.36 -33.15
N ASP A 366 -51.62 -26.67 -32.07
CA ASP A 366 -52.13 -25.29 -32.13
C ASP A 366 -51.06 -24.28 -32.59
N GLU A 367 -49.80 -24.45 -32.14
CA GLU A 367 -48.69 -23.60 -32.56
C GLU A 367 -48.33 -23.84 -34.04
N VAL A 368 -48.41 -25.09 -34.50
CA VAL A 368 -48.17 -25.43 -35.91
C VAL A 368 -49.21 -24.75 -36.80
N GLU A 369 -50.50 -24.76 -36.43
CA GLU A 369 -51.54 -24.04 -37.18
C GLU A 369 -51.27 -22.53 -37.23
N ASN A 370 -50.83 -21.95 -36.10
CA ASN A 370 -50.50 -20.54 -36.04
C ASN A 370 -49.32 -20.18 -36.97
N ILE A 371 -48.26 -21.00 -36.98
CA ILE A 371 -47.13 -20.82 -37.91
C ILE A 371 -47.63 -20.90 -39.36
N ILE A 372 -48.42 -21.92 -39.70
CA ILE A 372 -48.96 -22.08 -41.06
C ILE A 372 -49.77 -20.85 -41.48
N ASN A 373 -50.62 -20.33 -40.59
CA ASN A 373 -51.43 -19.14 -40.87
C ASN A 373 -50.56 -17.90 -41.14
N ASN A 374 -49.46 -17.73 -40.42
CA ASN A 374 -48.52 -16.63 -40.67
C ASN A 374 -47.77 -16.77 -42.01
N MET A 375 -47.47 -18.00 -42.44
CA MET A 375 -46.71 -18.25 -43.68
C MET A 375 -47.55 -18.18 -44.97
N LYS A 376 -48.89 -18.29 -44.88
CA LYS A 376 -49.78 -18.34 -46.06
C LYS A 376 -49.58 -17.17 -47.03
N ASN A 377 -49.48 -15.95 -46.51
CA ASN A 377 -49.34 -14.74 -47.34
C ASN A 377 -48.03 -14.73 -48.13
N GLU A 378 -46.94 -15.17 -47.51
CA GLU A 378 -45.64 -15.23 -48.17
C GLU A 378 -45.55 -16.38 -49.19
N VAL A 379 -46.13 -17.54 -48.89
CA VAL A 379 -46.19 -18.68 -49.82
C VAL A 379 -46.94 -18.31 -51.11
N LYS A 380 -48.06 -17.58 -50.98
CA LYS A 380 -48.79 -17.02 -52.12
C LYS A 380 -47.95 -16.04 -52.93
N SER A 381 -47.15 -15.20 -52.27
CA SER A 381 -46.24 -14.25 -52.93
C SER A 381 -45.14 -14.93 -53.77
N GLN A 382 -44.74 -16.15 -53.40
CA GLN A 382 -43.77 -16.98 -54.13
C GLN A 382 -44.42 -17.79 -55.28
N GLY A 383 -45.74 -17.68 -55.48
CA GLY A 383 -46.47 -18.39 -56.53
C GLY A 383 -46.80 -19.86 -56.20
N LEU A 384 -46.65 -20.27 -54.93
CA LEU A 384 -46.98 -21.62 -54.47
C LEU A 384 -48.41 -21.69 -53.92
N VAL A 385 -49.06 -22.86 -54.05
CA VAL A 385 -50.41 -23.11 -53.53
C VAL A 385 -50.39 -23.20 -52.00
N ASP A 386 -51.36 -22.57 -51.32
CA ASP A 386 -51.46 -22.40 -49.86
C ASP A 386 -51.93 -23.65 -49.09
N ASN A 387 -51.36 -24.80 -49.43
CA ASN A 387 -51.60 -26.05 -48.73
C ASN A 387 -50.78 -26.13 -47.43
N ARG A 388 -51.33 -26.82 -46.42
CA ARG A 388 -50.66 -27.08 -45.12
C ARG A 388 -49.22 -27.56 -45.31
N GLU A 389 -49.03 -28.56 -46.17
CA GLU A 389 -47.71 -29.15 -46.44
C GLU A 389 -46.74 -28.15 -47.08
N ASN A 390 -47.22 -27.31 -48.00
CA ASN A 390 -46.37 -26.34 -48.70
C ASN A 390 -45.95 -25.23 -47.75
N CYS A 391 -46.87 -24.72 -46.91
CA CYS A 391 -46.55 -23.74 -45.88
C CYS A 391 -45.53 -24.29 -44.87
N TRP A 392 -45.68 -25.54 -44.45
CA TRP A 392 -44.74 -26.19 -43.53
C TRP A 392 -43.36 -26.41 -44.17
N LYS A 393 -43.30 -26.93 -45.40
CA LYS A 393 -42.05 -27.10 -46.15
C LYS A 393 -41.34 -25.75 -46.35
N PHE A 394 -42.09 -24.71 -46.71
CA PHE A 394 -41.54 -23.37 -46.88
C PHE A 394 -40.97 -22.80 -45.57
N PHE A 395 -41.68 -23.00 -44.46
CA PHE A 395 -41.17 -22.66 -43.13
C PHE A 395 -39.86 -23.38 -42.81
N ILE A 396 -39.79 -24.70 -43.01
CA ILE A 396 -38.56 -25.49 -42.78
C ILE A 396 -37.42 -25.02 -43.67
N GLU A 397 -37.66 -24.77 -44.96
CA GLU A 397 -36.63 -24.27 -45.87
C GLU A 397 -36.11 -22.90 -45.45
N ARG A 398 -36.99 -22.01 -44.99
CA ARG A 398 -36.62 -20.71 -44.46
C ARG A 398 -35.82 -20.81 -43.17
N VAL A 399 -36.24 -21.68 -42.24
CA VAL A 399 -35.45 -21.98 -41.03
C VAL A 399 -34.06 -22.48 -41.41
N ARG A 400 -33.93 -23.45 -42.33
CA ARG A 400 -32.62 -23.96 -42.78
C ARG A 400 -31.77 -22.91 -43.49
N ARG A 401 -32.41 -21.91 -44.11
CA ARG A 401 -31.72 -20.81 -44.80
C ARG A 401 -31.26 -19.71 -43.86
N GLN A 402 -32.04 -19.38 -42.84
CA GLN A 402 -31.78 -18.24 -41.95
C GLN A 402 -31.14 -18.64 -40.61
N LEU A 403 -31.41 -19.84 -40.12
CA LEU A 403 -30.80 -20.35 -38.89
C LEU A 403 -29.48 -21.05 -39.22
N LYS A 404 -28.38 -20.51 -38.70
CA LYS A 404 -27.04 -21.10 -38.84
C LYS A 404 -26.63 -21.72 -37.51
N VAL A 405 -26.27 -22.99 -37.52
CA VAL A 405 -25.79 -23.68 -36.32
C VAL A 405 -24.26 -23.68 -36.31
N THR A 406 -23.66 -23.11 -35.27
CA THR A 406 -22.21 -23.11 -35.05
C THR A 406 -21.87 -23.86 -33.77
N LEU A 407 -21.19 -24.99 -33.91
CA LEU A 407 -20.77 -25.87 -32.83
C LEU A 407 -19.28 -25.66 -32.52
N CYS A 408 -18.96 -25.26 -31.29
CA CYS A 408 -17.59 -25.07 -30.83
C CYS A 408 -17.16 -26.24 -29.93
N PHE A 409 -16.48 -27.23 -30.50
CA PHE A 409 -16.06 -28.43 -29.78
C PHE A 409 -14.55 -28.54 -29.60
N SER A 410 -14.16 -29.23 -28.53
CA SER A 410 -12.77 -29.53 -28.23
C SER A 410 -12.37 -30.87 -28.85
N PRO A 411 -11.19 -30.96 -29.50
CA PRO A 411 -10.68 -32.23 -30.02
C PRO A 411 -10.04 -33.09 -28.92
N VAL A 412 -9.90 -32.55 -27.70
CA VAL A 412 -9.23 -33.25 -26.61
C VAL A 412 -10.16 -34.28 -25.98
N GLY A 413 -9.65 -35.50 -25.80
CA GLY A 413 -10.40 -36.64 -25.28
C GLY A 413 -11.23 -37.37 -26.35
N ASN A 414 -12.05 -38.33 -25.90
CA ASN A 414 -12.80 -39.22 -26.79
C ASN A 414 -14.23 -38.73 -27.10
N LYS A 415 -14.71 -37.69 -26.39
CA LYS A 415 -16.10 -37.22 -26.45
C LYS A 415 -16.52 -36.83 -27.86
N LEU A 416 -15.72 -36.01 -28.55
CA LEU A 416 -16.02 -35.56 -29.92
C LEU A 416 -16.17 -36.76 -30.86
N ARG A 417 -15.22 -37.70 -30.84
CA ARG A 417 -15.28 -38.93 -31.66
C ARG A 417 -16.54 -39.76 -31.39
N VAL A 418 -16.87 -39.99 -30.11
CA VAL A 418 -18.05 -40.78 -29.73
C VAL A 418 -19.32 -40.07 -30.20
N ARG A 419 -19.42 -38.75 -29.99
CA ARG A 419 -20.56 -37.94 -30.45
C ARG A 419 -20.70 -37.94 -31.96
N SER A 420 -19.61 -37.80 -32.72
CA SER A 420 -19.66 -37.84 -34.18
C SER A 420 -20.09 -39.21 -34.73
N ARG A 421 -19.81 -40.30 -34.01
CA ARG A 421 -20.32 -41.65 -34.36
C ARG A 421 -21.81 -41.82 -34.03
N LYS A 422 -22.24 -41.34 -32.86
CA LYS A 422 -23.66 -41.37 -32.45
C LYS A 422 -24.53 -40.42 -33.27
N PHE A 423 -23.98 -39.27 -33.67
CA PHE A 423 -24.66 -38.17 -34.35
C PHE A 423 -23.87 -37.72 -35.62
N PRO A 424 -23.92 -38.49 -36.72
CA PRO A 424 -23.21 -38.19 -37.96
C PRO A 424 -23.59 -36.86 -38.62
N ALA A 425 -24.80 -36.31 -38.37
CA ALA A 425 -25.18 -35.03 -38.94
C ALA A 425 -24.26 -33.89 -38.47
N ILE A 426 -23.69 -34.01 -37.27
CA ILE A 426 -22.72 -33.05 -36.72
C ILE A 426 -21.47 -32.94 -37.57
N VAL A 427 -21.05 -33.99 -38.29
CA VAL A 427 -19.85 -33.97 -39.15
C VAL A 427 -20.24 -33.80 -40.61
N ASN A 428 -21.33 -34.44 -41.04
CA ASN A 428 -21.71 -34.49 -42.44
C ASN A 428 -22.45 -33.23 -42.91
N CYS A 429 -23.19 -32.56 -42.02
CA CYS A 429 -24.02 -31.41 -42.38
C CYS A 429 -23.39 -30.07 -41.97
N THR A 430 -22.15 -30.09 -41.46
CA THR A 430 -21.40 -28.90 -41.08
C THR A 430 -20.08 -28.83 -41.84
N THR A 431 -19.63 -27.63 -42.15
CA THR A 431 -18.25 -27.40 -42.58
C THR A 431 -17.34 -27.34 -41.36
N ILE A 432 -16.24 -28.09 -41.38
CA ILE A 432 -15.31 -28.18 -40.26
C ILE A 432 -14.21 -27.14 -40.45
N ASP A 433 -13.93 -26.35 -39.42
CA ASP A 433 -12.77 -25.47 -39.38
C ASP A 433 -11.91 -25.83 -38.15
N TRP A 434 -10.68 -26.28 -38.41
CA TRP A 434 -9.73 -26.66 -37.38
C TRP A 434 -8.88 -25.47 -36.93
N PHE A 435 -9.01 -25.16 -35.64
CA PHE A 435 -8.17 -24.18 -34.95
C PHE A 435 -6.91 -24.87 -34.46
N HIS A 436 -5.85 -24.74 -35.25
CA HIS A 436 -4.52 -25.21 -34.87
C HIS A 436 -3.91 -24.39 -33.73
N LYS A 437 -2.81 -24.89 -33.18
CA LYS A 437 -2.03 -24.14 -32.19
C LYS A 437 -1.40 -22.92 -32.87
N TRP A 438 -1.31 -21.82 -32.14
CA TRP A 438 -0.71 -20.61 -32.68
C TRP A 438 0.76 -20.85 -33.06
N PRO A 439 1.17 -20.48 -34.28
CA PRO A 439 2.57 -20.54 -34.68
C PRO A 439 3.39 -19.53 -33.88
N GLN A 440 4.72 -19.70 -33.89
CA GLN A 440 5.62 -18.80 -33.17
C GLN A 440 5.45 -17.34 -33.60
N GLN A 441 5.28 -17.08 -34.90
CA GLN A 441 5.06 -15.74 -35.46
C GLN A 441 3.79 -15.06 -34.91
N ALA A 442 2.71 -15.84 -34.70
CA ALA A 442 1.49 -15.33 -34.08
C ALA A 442 1.70 -14.97 -32.60
N LEU A 443 2.46 -15.78 -31.86
CA LEU A 443 2.81 -15.48 -30.46
C LEU A 443 3.67 -14.22 -30.35
N GLU A 444 4.60 -14.02 -31.28
CA GLU A 444 5.45 -12.83 -31.34
C GLU A 444 4.61 -11.58 -31.66
N SER A 445 3.78 -11.60 -32.72
CA SER A 445 2.95 -10.43 -33.09
C SER A 445 1.97 -10.04 -31.98
N VAL A 446 1.32 -11.01 -31.35
CA VAL A 446 0.38 -10.79 -30.24
C VAL A 446 1.10 -10.17 -29.04
N SER A 447 2.21 -10.77 -28.60
CA SER A 447 2.97 -10.24 -27.47
C SER A 447 3.53 -8.84 -27.74
N LEU A 448 4.01 -8.56 -28.96
CA LEU A 448 4.52 -7.25 -29.34
C LEU A 448 3.42 -6.18 -29.25
N ARG A 449 2.22 -6.44 -29.77
CA ARG A 449 1.08 -5.51 -29.71
C ARG A 449 0.70 -5.17 -28.26
N PHE A 450 0.64 -6.15 -27.38
CA PHE A 450 0.35 -5.89 -25.95
C PHE A 450 1.49 -5.12 -25.27
N LEU A 451 2.75 -5.40 -25.60
CA LEU A 451 3.92 -4.72 -25.03
C LEU A 451 4.08 -3.27 -25.52
N GLN A 452 3.56 -2.92 -26.70
CA GLN A 452 3.58 -1.54 -27.21
C GLN A 452 2.95 -0.57 -26.21
N ASN A 453 1.83 -0.94 -25.60
CA ASN A 453 1.10 -0.15 -24.61
C ASN A 453 1.82 -0.01 -23.24
N THR A 454 2.99 -0.63 -23.05
CA THR A 454 3.72 -0.61 -21.77
C THR A 454 4.82 0.47 -21.82
N GLU A 455 4.65 1.55 -21.06
CA GLU A 455 5.54 2.74 -21.07
C GLU A 455 6.91 2.50 -20.41
N SER A 456 7.05 1.48 -19.56
CA SER A 456 8.24 1.27 -18.71
C SER A 456 9.40 0.49 -19.37
N ILE A 457 9.35 0.23 -20.69
CA ILE A 457 10.31 -0.64 -21.40
C ILE A 457 10.84 0.08 -22.65
N GLU A 458 12.16 0.03 -22.87
CA GLU A 458 12.79 0.51 -24.10
C GLU A 458 12.28 -0.25 -25.34
N LEU A 459 12.01 0.50 -26.43
CA LEU A 459 11.40 -0.04 -27.67
C LEU A 459 12.20 -1.20 -28.29
N THR A 460 13.53 -1.18 -28.19
CA THR A 460 14.43 -2.22 -28.70
C THR A 460 14.30 -3.53 -27.92
N VAL A 461 14.12 -3.44 -26.60
CA VAL A 461 14.00 -4.60 -25.71
C VAL A 461 12.63 -5.28 -25.85
N LYS A 462 11.58 -4.53 -26.23
CA LYS A 462 10.22 -5.08 -26.44
C LYS A 462 10.18 -6.21 -27.47
N GLN A 463 10.95 -6.11 -28.56
CA GLN A 463 11.04 -7.17 -29.57
C GLN A 463 11.73 -8.43 -29.01
N SER A 464 12.81 -8.27 -28.26
CA SER A 464 13.49 -9.40 -27.60
C SER A 464 12.59 -10.09 -26.57
N ILE A 465 11.83 -9.32 -25.78
CA ILE A 465 10.86 -9.85 -24.81
C ILE A 465 9.77 -10.66 -25.53
N SER A 466 9.25 -10.15 -26.64
CA SER A 466 8.24 -10.83 -27.44
C SER A 466 8.72 -12.19 -27.96
N LYS A 467 9.94 -12.26 -28.53
CA LYS A 467 10.57 -13.52 -28.95
C LYS A 467 10.76 -14.49 -27.79
N PHE A 468 11.21 -13.99 -26.64
CA PHE A 468 11.35 -14.80 -25.43
C PHE A 468 10.01 -15.38 -24.96
N MET A 469 8.95 -14.57 -24.90
CA MET A 469 7.62 -15.03 -24.49
C MET A 469 7.10 -16.15 -25.41
N ALA A 470 7.26 -15.99 -26.73
CA ALA A 470 6.89 -17.01 -27.70
C ALA A 470 7.70 -18.31 -27.53
N PHE A 471 9.02 -18.19 -27.31
CA PHE A 471 9.89 -19.33 -27.05
C PHE A 471 9.52 -20.09 -25.76
N VAL A 472 9.24 -19.38 -24.67
CA VAL A 472 8.78 -19.98 -23.40
C VAL A 472 7.51 -20.80 -23.64
N HIS A 473 6.52 -20.24 -24.33
CA HIS A 473 5.28 -20.97 -24.61
C HIS A 473 5.53 -22.26 -25.41
N THR A 474 6.34 -22.18 -26.47
CA THR A 474 6.67 -23.36 -27.30
C THR A 474 7.47 -24.41 -26.54
N SER A 475 8.45 -24.01 -25.72
CA SER A 475 9.26 -24.93 -24.91
C SER A 475 8.42 -25.67 -23.86
N VAL A 476 7.44 -24.99 -23.25
CA VAL A 476 6.49 -25.61 -22.31
C VAL A 476 5.60 -26.62 -23.04
N ASN A 477 5.18 -26.35 -24.28
CA ASN A 477 4.38 -27.29 -25.07
C ASN A 477 5.13 -28.61 -25.32
N GLN A 478 6.39 -28.51 -25.73
CA GLN A 478 7.27 -29.66 -25.97
C GLN A 478 7.55 -30.44 -24.68
N THR A 479 7.79 -29.72 -23.59
CA THR A 479 8.03 -30.33 -22.27
C THR A 479 6.78 -30.99 -21.72
N SER A 480 5.59 -30.43 -21.96
CA SER A 480 4.30 -31.03 -21.56
C SER A 480 4.04 -32.36 -22.27
N GLN A 481 4.42 -32.49 -23.55
CA GLN A 481 4.38 -33.77 -24.26
C GLN A 481 5.34 -34.79 -23.65
N SER A 482 6.56 -34.37 -23.33
CA SER A 482 7.54 -35.22 -22.66
C SER A 482 7.09 -35.63 -21.25
N TYR A 483 6.40 -34.73 -20.53
CA TYR A 483 5.86 -34.97 -19.20
C TYR A 483 4.70 -35.97 -19.25
N LEU A 484 3.84 -35.88 -20.26
CA LEU A 484 2.79 -36.87 -20.49
C LEU A 484 3.39 -38.26 -20.80
N ASN A 485 4.39 -38.33 -21.67
CA ASN A 485 5.00 -39.61 -22.04
C ASN A 485 5.71 -40.28 -20.86
N ASN A 486 6.41 -39.51 -20.02
CA ASN A 486 7.22 -40.02 -18.92
C ASN A 486 6.43 -40.22 -17.61
N GLU A 487 5.62 -39.24 -17.20
CA GLU A 487 4.90 -39.24 -15.91
C GLU A 487 3.40 -39.54 -16.05
N GLN A 488 2.85 -39.66 -17.27
CA GLN A 488 1.42 -39.87 -17.52
C GLN A 488 0.53 -38.79 -16.89
N ARG A 489 1.04 -37.56 -16.80
CA ARG A 489 0.34 -36.39 -16.27
C ARG A 489 0.02 -35.40 -17.40
N TYR A 490 -1.23 -34.96 -17.46
CA TYR A 490 -1.70 -34.05 -18.50
C TYR A 490 -1.48 -32.59 -18.10
N ASN A 491 -0.64 -31.88 -18.85
CA ASN A 491 -0.51 -30.42 -18.79
C ASN A 491 -0.84 -29.82 -20.16
N TYR A 492 -1.80 -28.92 -20.20
CA TYR A 492 -2.26 -28.24 -21.39
C TYR A 492 -1.90 -26.76 -21.33
N THR A 493 -1.30 -26.32 -22.40
CA THR A 493 -1.03 -24.91 -22.69
C THR A 493 -2.03 -24.43 -23.73
N THR A 494 -2.60 -23.26 -23.48
CA THR A 494 -3.58 -22.64 -24.39
C THR A 494 -3.14 -21.22 -24.71
N SER A 495 -3.66 -20.68 -25.82
CA SER A 495 -3.51 -19.26 -26.18
C SER A 495 -3.99 -18.32 -25.07
N LYS A 496 -5.04 -18.72 -24.33
CA LYS A 496 -5.50 -17.95 -23.16
C LYS A 496 -4.46 -17.95 -22.04
N SER A 497 -3.78 -19.07 -21.76
CA SER A 497 -2.65 -19.10 -20.81
C SER A 497 -1.52 -18.15 -21.24
N PHE A 498 -1.28 -17.98 -22.54
CA PHE A 498 -0.30 -17.03 -23.06
C PHE A 498 -0.71 -15.56 -22.87
N LEU A 499 -1.98 -15.23 -23.15
CA LEU A 499 -2.51 -13.88 -22.89
C LEU A 499 -2.49 -13.53 -21.40
N GLU A 500 -2.83 -14.47 -20.54
CA GLU A 500 -2.75 -14.29 -19.08
C GLU A 500 -1.30 -14.15 -18.61
N PHE A 501 -0.35 -14.85 -19.22
CA PHE A 501 1.08 -14.64 -18.95
C PHE A 501 1.52 -13.21 -19.29
N ILE A 502 1.08 -12.65 -20.43
CA ILE A 502 1.37 -11.25 -20.80
C ILE A 502 0.73 -10.27 -19.82
N ARG A 503 -0.53 -10.50 -19.43
CA ARG A 503 -1.25 -9.65 -18.46
C ARG A 503 -0.57 -9.67 -17.09
N LEU A 504 -0.21 -10.86 -16.60
CA LEU A 504 0.54 -11.03 -15.37
C LEU A 504 1.89 -10.32 -15.44
N TYR A 505 2.59 -10.38 -16.57
CA TYR A 505 3.83 -9.65 -16.78
C TYR A 505 3.64 -8.13 -16.65
N GLN A 506 2.64 -7.56 -17.34
CA GLN A 506 2.34 -6.12 -17.26
C GLN A 506 1.91 -5.68 -15.85
N SER A 507 1.13 -6.51 -15.17
CA SER A 507 0.61 -6.26 -13.82
C SER A 507 1.73 -6.30 -12.79
N LEU A 508 2.56 -7.35 -12.80
CA LEU A 508 3.71 -7.48 -11.90
C LEU A 508 4.77 -6.41 -12.18
N LEU A 509 5.02 -6.07 -13.46
CA LEU A 509 5.95 -4.99 -13.80
C LEU A 509 5.47 -3.64 -13.26
N ARG A 510 4.18 -3.32 -13.41
CA ARG A 510 3.60 -2.09 -12.85
C ARG A 510 3.63 -2.08 -11.33
N ARG A 511 3.23 -3.17 -10.68
CA ARG A 511 3.21 -3.29 -9.21
C ARG A 511 4.60 -3.17 -8.62
N ASN A 512 5.53 -4.02 -9.06
CA ASN A 512 6.89 -4.06 -8.52
C ASN A 512 7.67 -2.81 -8.93
N GLY A 513 7.41 -2.24 -10.12
CA GLY A 513 7.98 -0.97 -10.54
C GLY A 513 7.53 0.20 -9.66
N LYS A 514 6.23 0.28 -9.33
CA LYS A 514 5.68 1.30 -8.41
C LYS A 514 6.22 1.11 -6.99
N GLU A 515 6.30 -0.13 -6.52
CA GLU A 515 6.84 -0.44 -5.19
C GLU A 515 8.33 -0.07 -5.10
N LEU A 516 9.12 -0.42 -6.11
CA LEU A 516 10.54 -0.08 -6.17
C LEU A 516 10.75 1.44 -6.22
N LYS A 517 9.99 2.16 -7.05
CA LYS A 517 10.00 3.63 -7.10
C LYS A 517 9.61 4.25 -5.76
N SER A 518 8.57 3.74 -5.11
CA SER A 518 8.17 4.23 -3.78
C SER A 518 9.25 3.99 -2.73
N LYS A 519 9.91 2.82 -2.74
CA LYS A 519 11.05 2.52 -1.86
C LYS A 519 12.23 3.46 -2.14
N MET A 520 12.53 3.71 -3.42
CA MET A 520 13.57 4.67 -3.83
C MET A 520 13.25 6.09 -3.38
N GLU A 521 12.06 6.61 -3.68
CA GLU A 521 11.63 7.95 -3.28
C GLU A 521 11.65 8.13 -1.76
N ARG A 522 11.24 7.10 -0.99
CA ARG A 522 11.32 7.13 0.49
C ARG A 522 12.76 7.28 0.97
N LEU A 523 13.69 6.50 0.42
CA LEU A 523 15.11 6.58 0.79
C LEU A 523 15.74 7.89 0.31
N GLU A 524 15.47 8.33 -0.92
CA GLU A 524 15.98 9.60 -1.45
C GLU A 524 15.46 10.79 -0.65
N ASN A 525 14.18 10.81 -0.25
CA ASN A 525 13.64 11.82 0.65
C ASN A 525 14.31 11.77 2.04
N GLY A 526 14.55 10.59 2.60
CA GLY A 526 15.29 10.43 3.86
C GLY A 526 16.73 10.97 3.77
N LEU A 527 17.43 10.65 2.68
CA LEU A 527 18.79 11.16 2.39
C LEU A 527 18.82 12.68 2.20
N LEU A 528 17.85 13.23 1.46
CA LEU A 528 17.72 14.68 1.28
C LEU A 528 17.47 15.39 2.61
N LYS A 529 16.58 14.84 3.46
CA LYS A 529 16.35 15.37 4.81
C LYS A 529 17.64 15.36 5.62
N LEU A 530 18.37 14.24 5.69
CA LEU A 530 19.64 14.17 6.43
C LEU A 530 20.70 15.15 5.91
N ARG A 531 20.83 15.32 4.59
CA ARG A 531 21.73 16.33 4.01
C ARG A 531 21.32 17.76 4.39
N SER A 532 20.02 18.06 4.32
CA SER A 532 19.49 19.36 4.72
C SER A 532 19.71 19.63 6.22
N THR A 533 19.57 18.59 7.07
CA THR A 533 19.86 18.66 8.50
C THR A 533 21.32 18.98 8.75
N SER A 534 22.24 18.29 8.07
CA SER A 534 23.68 18.56 8.21
C SER A 534 24.00 20.01 7.86
N ALA A 535 23.46 20.53 6.76
CA ALA A 535 23.66 21.93 6.37
C ALA A 535 23.08 22.92 7.40
N GLN A 536 21.86 22.67 7.90
CA GLN A 536 21.25 23.52 8.93
C GLN A 536 22.02 23.50 10.25
N VAL A 537 22.63 22.36 10.61
CA VAL A 537 23.49 22.24 11.80
C VAL A 537 24.76 23.06 11.65
N ASP A 538 25.37 23.05 10.46
CA ASP A 538 26.56 23.84 10.19
C ASP A 538 26.24 25.35 10.24
N ASP A 539 25.09 25.78 9.71
CA ASP A 539 24.60 27.15 9.84
C ASP A 539 24.28 27.55 11.29
N LEU A 540 23.65 26.65 12.07
CA LEU A 540 23.36 26.88 13.49
C LEU A 540 24.63 26.93 14.33
N LYS A 541 25.65 26.12 14.03
CA LYS A 541 26.97 26.19 14.67
C LYS A 541 27.65 27.53 14.43
N ALA A 542 27.55 28.07 13.22
CA ALA A 542 28.05 29.41 12.91
C ALA A 542 27.31 30.49 13.72
N LYS A 543 25.97 30.38 13.84
CA LYS A 543 25.16 31.30 14.67
C LYS A 543 25.47 31.19 16.17
N LEU A 544 25.62 29.97 16.70
CA LEU A 544 25.99 29.76 18.10
C LEU A 544 27.35 30.40 18.41
N ALA A 545 28.33 30.26 17.52
CA ALA A 545 29.64 30.89 17.69
C ALA A 545 29.53 32.42 17.78
N THR A 546 28.67 33.05 16.98
CA THR A 546 28.40 34.50 17.10
C THR A 546 27.66 34.87 18.39
N GLN A 547 26.67 34.08 18.79
CA GLN A 547 25.89 34.31 20.01
C GLN A 547 26.71 34.12 21.29
N GLU A 548 27.63 33.16 21.34
CA GLU A 548 28.53 32.96 22.49
C GLU A 548 29.48 34.15 22.68
N VAL A 549 29.92 34.79 21.59
CA VAL A 549 30.73 36.01 21.65
C VAL A 549 29.91 37.19 22.19
N GLU A 550 28.68 37.38 21.69
CA GLU A 550 27.77 38.42 22.19
C GLU A 550 27.38 38.19 23.66
N LEU A 551 27.16 36.93 24.08
CA LEU A 551 26.81 36.57 25.45
C LEU A 551 27.98 36.85 26.41
N LYS A 552 29.22 36.57 26.01
CA LYS A 552 30.41 36.95 26.77
C LYS A 552 30.52 38.47 26.96
N GLN A 553 30.32 39.24 25.88
CA GLN A 553 30.34 40.71 25.96
C GLN A 553 29.24 41.24 26.90
N LYS A 554 28.00 40.77 26.76
CA LYS A 554 26.89 41.18 27.63
C LYS A 554 27.07 40.71 29.08
N ASN A 555 27.73 39.59 29.33
CA ASN A 555 28.11 39.15 30.67
C ASN A 555 29.10 40.11 31.32
N GLU A 556 30.16 40.47 30.60
CA GLU A 556 31.17 41.41 31.10
C GLU A 556 30.57 42.80 31.38
N ASP A 557 29.64 43.26 30.55
CA ASP A 557 28.97 44.54 30.74
C ASP A 557 27.97 44.53 31.91
N ALA A 558 27.27 43.42 32.14
CA ALA A 558 26.42 43.23 33.30
C ALA A 558 27.24 43.15 34.61
N ASP A 559 28.38 42.46 34.60
CA ASP A 559 29.26 42.32 35.77
C ASP A 559 29.91 43.67 36.17
N LYS A 560 30.25 44.52 35.20
CA LYS A 560 30.71 45.90 35.46
C LYS A 560 29.63 46.74 36.14
N LEU A 561 28.39 46.68 35.66
CA LEU A 561 27.25 47.39 36.25
C LEU A 561 26.94 46.91 37.68
N ILE A 562 27.16 45.63 38.01
CA ILE A 562 27.01 45.10 39.37
C ILE A 562 28.02 45.73 40.33
N GLN A 563 29.28 45.86 39.91
CA GLN A 563 30.30 46.50 40.73
C GLN A 563 29.97 47.97 40.99
N GLU A 564 29.51 48.69 39.96
CA GLU A 564 29.13 50.10 40.08
C GLU A 564 27.91 50.30 40.99
N VAL A 565 26.86 49.48 40.85
CA VAL A 565 25.68 49.52 41.73
C VAL A 565 26.06 49.16 43.17
N GLY A 566 26.94 48.17 43.38
CA GLY A 566 27.42 47.79 44.72
C GLY A 566 28.17 48.92 45.42
N ILE A 567 29.08 49.59 44.70
CA ILE A 567 29.86 50.72 45.24
C ILE A 567 28.95 51.91 45.60
N GLU A 568 27.99 52.26 44.75
CA GLU A 568 27.07 53.38 45.02
C GLU A 568 26.05 53.03 46.13
N THR A 569 25.62 51.77 46.24
CA THR A 569 24.75 51.30 47.34
C THR A 569 25.47 51.37 48.70
N ASP A 570 26.74 50.96 48.73
CA ASP A 570 27.56 51.06 49.94
C ASP A 570 27.79 52.51 50.37
N LYS A 571 28.03 53.43 49.43
CA LYS A 571 28.16 54.88 49.73
C LYS A 571 26.87 55.45 50.33
N VAL A 572 25.71 55.12 49.76
CA VAL A 572 24.40 55.56 50.28
C VAL A 572 24.15 55.03 51.70
N SER A 573 24.51 53.77 51.98
CA SER A 573 24.34 53.20 53.32
C SER A 573 25.22 53.87 54.38
N ARG A 574 26.48 54.18 54.03
CA ARG A 574 27.43 54.85 54.92
C ARG A 574 27.01 56.27 55.25
N GLU A 575 26.54 57.04 54.26
CA GLU A 575 26.08 58.41 54.51
C GLU A 575 24.76 58.46 55.29
N LYS A 576 23.83 57.50 55.08
CA LYS A 576 22.61 57.37 55.91
C LYS A 576 22.93 57.08 57.38
N ALA A 577 23.82 56.13 57.65
CA ALA A 577 24.23 55.79 59.02
C ALA A 577 24.93 56.97 59.74
N LEU A 578 25.55 57.87 58.98
CA LEU A 578 26.19 59.08 59.49
C LEU A 578 25.17 60.17 59.82
N ALA A 579 24.11 60.32 59.02
CA ALA A 579 22.99 61.22 59.30
C ALA A 579 22.24 60.84 60.58
N ASP A 580 21.93 59.55 60.76
CA ASP A 580 21.18 59.07 61.93
C ASP A 580 21.96 59.28 63.24
N LYS A 581 23.29 59.15 63.21
CA LYS A 581 24.15 59.41 64.38
C LYS A 581 24.23 60.88 64.76
N GLU A 582 24.21 61.80 63.81
CA GLU A 582 24.23 63.24 64.10
C GLU A 582 22.85 63.76 64.55
N GLU A 583 21.76 63.16 64.08
CA GLU A 583 20.39 63.49 64.52
C GLU A 583 20.13 63.14 66.00
N GLN A 584 20.69 62.02 66.48
CA GLN A 584 20.62 61.66 67.90
C GLN A 584 21.45 62.60 68.81
N LYS A 585 22.58 63.12 68.33
CA LYS A 585 23.42 64.05 69.11
C LYS A 585 22.78 65.42 69.27
N VAL A 586 22.17 65.95 68.23
CA VAL A 586 21.48 67.26 68.27
C VAL A 586 20.32 67.25 69.28
N ALA A 587 19.56 66.15 69.37
CA ALA A 587 18.43 66.02 70.29
C ALA A 587 18.84 66.01 71.77
N LEU A 588 19.99 65.42 72.11
CA LEU A 588 20.49 65.37 73.48
C LEU A 588 21.00 66.73 73.98
N ILE A 589 21.69 67.49 73.11
CA ILE A 589 22.26 68.80 73.46
C ILE A 589 21.16 69.85 73.68
N MET A 590 20.02 69.75 72.98
CA MET A 590 18.87 70.63 73.18
C MET A 590 18.26 70.54 74.60
N LEU A 591 18.09 69.33 75.13
CA LEU A 591 17.50 69.14 76.47
C LEU A 591 18.37 69.69 77.61
N GLU A 592 19.70 69.70 77.42
CA GLU A 592 20.65 70.12 78.45
C GLU A 592 20.77 71.64 78.58
N VAL A 593 20.52 72.39 77.50
CA VAL A 593 20.54 73.87 77.49
C VAL A 593 19.31 74.44 78.21
N GLU A 594 18.15 73.83 78.05
CA GLU A 594 16.87 74.31 78.60
C GLU A 594 16.81 74.27 80.14
N GLN A 595 17.40 73.24 80.76
CA GLN A 595 17.46 73.12 82.23
C GLN A 595 18.42 74.13 82.85
N LYS A 596 19.62 74.33 82.28
CA LYS A 596 20.65 75.21 82.83
C LYS A 596 20.27 76.69 82.77
N GLN A 597 19.30 77.06 81.94
CA GLN A 597 18.86 78.45 81.79
C GLN A 597 17.93 78.92 82.92
N LYS A 598 17.03 78.07 83.41
CA LYS A 598 16.08 78.42 84.48
C LYS A 598 16.74 78.64 85.84
N ASP A 599 17.76 77.84 86.17
CA ASP A 599 18.42 77.90 87.49
C ASP A 599 19.33 79.14 87.69
N CYS A 600 19.68 79.86 86.61
CA CYS A 600 20.58 81.01 86.67
C CYS A 600 19.85 82.35 86.91
N GLU A 601 18.55 82.44 86.59
CA GLU A 601 17.75 83.67 86.73
C GLU A 601 17.19 83.86 88.15
N GLU A 602 16.84 82.78 88.86
CA GLU A 602 16.24 82.88 90.21
C GLU A 602 17.21 83.36 91.31
N ASP A 603 18.50 83.06 91.18
CA ASP A 603 19.49 83.39 92.22
C ASP A 603 20.09 84.80 92.06
N LEU A 604 20.08 85.37 90.85
CA LEU A 604 20.64 86.69 90.57
C LEU A 604 19.78 87.83 91.19
N ALA A 605 18.47 87.61 91.33
CA ALA A 605 17.54 88.58 91.91
C ALA A 605 17.74 88.81 93.42
N LYS A 606 18.38 87.90 94.15
CA LYS A 606 18.54 88.00 95.61
C LYS A 606 19.70 88.93 96.04
N ALA A 607 20.64 89.25 95.14
CA ALA A 607 21.90 89.92 95.48
C ALA A 607 21.87 91.46 95.41
N GLU A 608 20.98 92.04 94.60
CA GLU A 608 20.93 93.50 94.35
C GLU A 608 20.66 94.40 95.58
N PRO A 609 19.82 94.03 96.56
CA PRO A 609 19.48 94.91 97.68
C PRO A 609 20.67 95.22 98.60
N ALA A 610 21.59 94.26 98.79
CA ALA A 610 22.72 94.39 99.71
C ALA A 610 23.79 95.38 99.22
N LEU A 611 23.96 95.48 97.89
CA LEU A 611 24.95 96.36 97.27
C LEU A 611 24.53 97.83 97.39
N ILE A 612 23.26 98.12 97.15
CA ILE A 612 22.70 99.48 97.24
C ILE A 612 22.86 100.03 98.67
N ALA A 613 22.62 99.19 99.68
CA ALA A 613 22.79 99.56 101.09
C ALA A 613 24.26 99.88 101.45
N ALA A 614 25.23 99.14 100.88
CA ALA A 614 26.65 99.41 101.10
C ALA A 614 27.11 100.75 100.49
N GLN A 615 26.63 101.08 99.29
CA GLN A 615 26.97 102.35 98.62
C GLN A 615 26.40 103.56 99.38
N ALA A 616 25.20 103.44 99.94
CA ALA A 616 24.57 104.50 100.74
C ALA A 616 25.37 104.82 102.02
N ALA A 617 25.96 103.80 102.66
CA ALA A 617 26.76 103.98 103.88
C ALA A 617 28.03 104.82 103.63
N LEU A 618 28.71 104.63 102.49
CA LEU A 618 29.90 105.41 102.11
C LEU A 618 29.61 106.89 101.86
N ASN A 619 28.47 107.20 101.24
CA ASN A 619 28.08 108.57 100.91
C ASN A 619 27.79 109.45 102.14
N THR A 620 27.70 108.86 103.34
CA THR A 620 27.55 109.62 104.60
C THR A 620 28.87 110.22 105.13
N LEU A 621 30.01 109.89 104.51
CA LEU A 621 31.35 110.29 104.97
C LEU A 621 31.92 111.42 104.10
N ASN A 622 32.12 112.60 104.71
CA ASN A 622 32.81 113.73 104.09
C ASN A 622 34.22 113.93 104.68
N LYS A 623 35.11 114.59 103.93
CA LYS A 623 36.50 114.89 104.32
C LYS A 623 36.62 115.54 105.71
N THR A 624 35.67 116.39 106.08
CA THR A 624 35.58 117.03 107.40
C THR A 624 35.47 115.99 108.53
N ASN A 625 34.59 115.01 108.37
CA ASN A 625 34.26 114.02 109.40
C ASN A 625 35.43 113.04 109.63
N LEU A 626 36.17 112.69 108.57
CA LEU A 626 37.39 111.87 108.67
C LEU A 626 38.58 112.64 109.25
N THR A 627 38.62 113.96 109.07
CA THR A 627 39.64 114.82 109.70
C THR A 627 39.38 114.97 111.20
N GLU A 628 38.11 115.03 111.63
CA GLU A 628 37.72 114.96 113.05
C GLU A 628 38.07 113.60 113.67
N LEU A 629 37.80 112.50 112.99
CA LEU A 629 38.15 111.17 113.50
C LEU A 629 39.67 111.00 113.68
N LYS A 630 40.49 111.67 112.87
CA LYS A 630 41.96 111.71 113.00
C LYS A 630 42.45 112.55 114.19
N SER A 631 41.73 113.61 114.59
CA SER A 631 42.20 114.54 115.62
C SER A 631 42.18 113.95 117.04
N PHE A 632 41.49 112.83 117.25
CA PHE A 632 41.50 112.14 118.54
C PHE A 632 42.93 111.73 118.97
N GLY A 633 43.33 112.21 120.16
CA GLY A 633 44.58 111.85 120.82
C GLY A 633 44.54 110.42 121.40
N SER A 634 43.42 110.04 122.01
CA SER A 634 43.11 108.69 122.51
C SER A 634 41.61 108.43 122.31
N PRO A 635 41.20 107.59 121.33
CA PRO A 635 39.79 107.39 121.01
C PRO A 635 39.12 106.34 121.91
N PRO A 636 37.77 106.37 122.01
CA PRO A 636 36.99 105.30 122.65
C PRO A 636 37.22 103.94 121.98
N GLN A 637 37.14 102.85 122.75
CA GLN A 637 37.40 101.48 122.29
C GLN A 637 36.56 101.10 121.05
N ALA A 638 35.29 101.49 121.00
CA ALA A 638 34.40 101.24 119.86
C ALA A 638 34.91 101.83 118.53
N VAL A 639 35.45 103.06 118.55
CA VAL A 639 36.02 103.71 117.36
C VAL A 639 37.33 103.03 116.95
N SER A 640 38.14 102.60 117.92
CA SER A 640 39.35 101.82 117.65
C SER A 640 39.02 100.49 116.96
N ASN A 641 37.99 99.77 117.43
CA ASN A 641 37.54 98.52 116.83
C ASN A 641 37.06 98.70 115.39
N VAL A 642 36.28 99.76 115.10
CA VAL A 642 35.81 100.05 113.72
C VAL A 642 36.96 100.37 112.80
N SER A 643 37.91 101.20 113.24
CA SER A 643 39.10 101.50 112.43
C SER A 643 39.95 100.25 112.18
N ALA A 644 40.05 99.34 113.14
CA ALA A 644 40.75 98.07 112.99
C ALA A 644 40.05 97.12 112.01
N ALA A 645 38.71 97.08 112.01
CA ALA A 645 37.92 96.26 111.10
C ALA A 645 38.02 96.75 109.64
N VAL A 646 37.97 98.07 109.42
CA VAL A 646 38.17 98.66 108.08
C VAL A 646 39.60 98.38 107.58
N MET A 647 40.60 98.51 108.45
CA MET A 647 41.99 98.18 108.11
C MET A 647 42.20 96.69 107.80
N ALA A 648 41.45 95.80 108.46
CA ALA A 648 41.46 94.38 108.14
C ALA A 648 40.81 94.07 106.78
N LEU A 649 39.81 94.86 106.36
CA LEU A 649 39.10 94.65 105.08
C LEU A 649 39.86 95.25 103.88
N VAL A 650 40.55 96.38 104.09
CA VAL A 650 41.32 97.11 103.05
C VAL A 650 42.78 96.64 102.97
N ALA A 651 43.16 95.60 103.72
CA ALA A 651 44.53 95.06 103.72
C ALA A 651 44.90 94.50 102.32
N PRO A 652 45.93 95.05 101.65
CA PRO A 652 46.32 94.60 100.32
C PRO A 652 46.82 93.15 100.37
N GLU A 653 46.28 92.31 99.47
CA GLU A 653 46.62 90.89 99.30
C GLU A 653 46.47 90.00 100.56
N GLY A 654 45.48 90.27 101.42
CA GLY A 654 45.08 89.32 102.47
C GLY A 654 46.08 89.13 103.62
N LYS A 655 47.15 89.93 103.69
CA LYS A 655 48.11 89.95 104.81
C LYS A 655 47.61 90.86 105.93
N VAL A 656 46.81 90.29 106.84
CA VAL A 656 46.22 91.02 107.96
C VAL A 656 47.31 91.49 108.96
N PRO A 657 47.49 92.81 109.21
CA PRO A 657 48.53 93.32 110.11
C PRO A 657 48.37 92.84 111.56
N LYS A 658 49.48 92.44 112.22
CA LYS A 658 49.52 92.03 113.64
C LYS A 658 49.31 93.20 114.62
N ASP A 659 49.77 94.40 114.26
CA ASP A 659 49.56 95.60 115.06
C ASP A 659 48.30 96.35 114.63
N ARG A 660 47.22 96.22 115.42
CA ARG A 660 45.91 96.88 115.19
C ARG A 660 45.65 98.07 116.12
N SER A 661 46.72 98.68 116.61
CA SER A 661 46.59 99.84 117.49
C SER A 661 46.12 101.07 116.71
N TRP A 662 45.40 101.98 117.38
CA TRP A 662 44.97 103.26 116.82
C TRP A 662 46.10 104.05 116.16
N LYS A 663 47.35 103.89 116.63
CA LYS A 663 48.53 104.55 116.07
C LYS A 663 48.78 104.15 114.61
N ALA A 664 48.55 102.88 114.25
CA ALA A 664 48.67 102.39 112.88
C ALA A 664 47.48 102.85 112.00
N ALA A 665 46.26 102.82 112.54
CA ALA A 665 45.07 103.31 111.85
C ALA A 665 45.17 104.82 111.50
N LYS A 666 45.73 105.63 112.41
CA LYS A 666 45.94 107.08 112.22
C LYS A 666 46.94 107.40 111.11
N VAL A 667 47.92 106.52 110.86
CA VAL A 667 48.88 106.66 109.74
C VAL A 667 48.19 106.36 108.41
N ALA A 668 47.37 105.32 108.35
CA ALA A 668 46.60 104.98 107.14
C ALA A 668 45.59 106.08 106.77
N MET A 669 44.96 106.72 107.76
CA MET A 669 44.06 107.88 107.56
C MET A 669 44.82 109.21 107.36
N ALA A 670 46.15 109.22 107.21
CA ALA A 670 46.92 110.46 107.08
C ALA A 670 46.58 111.22 105.79
N ARG A 671 46.29 110.50 104.69
CA ARG A 671 45.79 111.02 103.41
C ARG A 671 44.29 110.72 103.27
N VAL A 672 43.46 111.62 103.77
CA VAL A 672 42.00 111.43 103.88
C VAL A 672 41.33 111.19 102.52
N ASP A 673 41.72 111.93 101.48
CA ASP A 673 41.10 111.81 100.14
C ASP A 673 41.36 110.43 99.50
N ALA A 674 42.62 109.96 99.55
CA ALA A 674 43.00 108.67 98.99
C ALA A 674 42.35 107.48 99.74
N PHE A 675 42.09 107.63 101.03
CA PHE A 675 41.42 106.61 101.82
C PHE A 675 39.94 106.50 101.48
N LEU A 676 39.23 107.62 101.29
CA LEU A 676 37.83 107.61 100.86
C LEU A 676 37.67 106.97 99.46
N ASP A 677 38.54 107.35 98.51
CA ASP A 677 38.54 106.77 97.15
C ASP A 677 38.82 105.26 97.16
N SER A 678 39.70 104.79 98.06
CA SER A 678 39.97 103.36 98.21
C SER A 678 38.77 102.56 98.71
N LEU A 679 37.86 103.19 99.47
CA LEU A 679 36.63 102.56 99.95
C LEU A 679 35.54 102.56 98.87
N ILE A 680 35.41 103.66 98.10
CA ILE A 680 34.43 103.79 97.02
C ILE A 680 34.74 102.82 95.87
N ASN A 681 36.01 102.70 95.47
CA ASN A 681 36.45 101.80 94.40
C ASN A 681 36.87 100.42 94.91
N PHE A 682 36.42 100.03 96.11
CA PHE A 682 36.76 98.74 96.68
C PHE A 682 36.18 97.60 95.82
N ASN A 683 37.04 96.64 95.44
CA ASN A 683 36.64 95.54 94.58
C ASN A 683 35.76 94.53 95.34
N LYS A 684 34.45 94.79 95.32
CA LYS A 684 33.38 94.05 96.01
C LYS A 684 33.18 92.60 95.54
N GLU A 685 33.80 92.21 94.43
CA GLU A 685 33.66 90.87 93.82
C GLU A 685 34.83 89.94 94.14
N ASN A 686 35.89 90.40 94.83
CA ASN A 686 37.05 89.56 95.15
C ASN A 686 37.69 89.92 96.51
N ILE A 687 37.13 89.38 97.61
CA ILE A 687 37.62 89.58 98.99
C ILE A 687 38.33 88.31 99.49
N HIS A 688 39.61 88.42 99.88
CA HIS A 688 40.39 87.26 100.33
C HIS A 688 39.89 86.68 101.66
N GLU A 689 39.77 85.35 101.75
CA GLU A 689 39.19 84.62 102.91
C GLU A 689 39.85 84.95 104.28
N ASN A 690 41.14 85.29 104.29
CA ASN A 690 41.87 85.66 105.49
C ASN A 690 41.35 86.97 106.11
N CYS A 691 40.88 87.92 105.28
CA CYS A 691 40.28 89.17 105.74
C CYS A 691 38.90 88.91 106.38
N LEU A 692 38.10 88.01 105.82
CA LEU A 692 36.80 87.60 106.36
C LEU A 692 36.95 86.93 107.74
N LYS A 693 37.92 86.02 107.90
CA LYS A 693 38.22 85.37 109.20
C LYS A 693 38.65 86.38 110.27
N ALA A 694 39.38 87.43 109.89
CA ALA A 694 39.84 88.46 110.81
C ALA A 694 38.73 89.42 111.27
N ILE A 695 37.65 89.59 110.48
CA ILE A 695 36.56 90.52 110.75
C ILE A 695 35.39 89.84 111.48
N ARG A 696 35.19 88.54 111.30
CA ARG A 696 34.14 87.76 111.99
C ARG A 696 34.01 88.03 113.50
N PRO A 697 35.10 88.09 114.29
CA PRO A 697 34.98 88.38 115.73
C PRO A 697 34.40 89.78 116.01
N TYR A 698 34.72 90.78 115.19
CA TYR A 698 34.17 92.13 115.35
C TYR A 698 32.69 92.20 114.94
N LEU A 699 32.27 91.45 113.92
CA LEU A 699 30.86 91.39 113.50
C LEU A 699 29.95 90.67 114.51
N GLN A 700 30.51 89.84 115.39
CA GLN A 700 29.78 89.14 116.45
C GLN A 700 29.67 89.93 117.76
N ASP A 701 30.45 91.01 117.90
CA ASP A 701 30.49 91.83 119.10
C ASP A 701 29.28 92.79 119.13
N PRO A 702 28.38 92.73 120.14
CA PRO A 702 27.15 93.54 120.15
C PRO A 702 27.40 95.06 120.23
N GLU A 703 28.58 95.51 120.66
CA GLU A 703 28.97 96.93 120.60
C GLU A 703 29.35 97.40 119.17
N PHE A 704 29.53 96.49 118.21
CA PHE A 704 29.90 96.78 116.82
C PHE A 704 28.67 97.00 115.92
N ASN A 705 27.80 97.91 116.34
CA ASN A 705 26.58 98.29 115.63
C ASN A 705 26.66 99.77 115.18
N PRO A 706 26.34 100.11 113.92
CA PRO A 706 26.35 101.49 113.44
C PRO A 706 25.62 102.49 114.34
N GLU A 707 24.46 102.13 114.92
CA GLU A 707 23.69 103.03 115.79
C GLU A 707 24.41 103.33 117.11
N PHE A 708 25.04 102.32 117.72
CA PHE A 708 25.79 102.51 118.95
C PHE A 708 27.06 103.31 118.71
N VAL A 709 27.78 103.01 117.62
CA VAL A 709 28.99 103.73 117.23
C VAL A 709 28.69 105.19 116.88
N ALA A 710 27.50 105.50 116.34
CA ALA A 710 27.09 106.87 116.03
C ALA A 710 27.04 107.77 117.27
N THR A 711 26.69 107.22 118.45
CA THR A 711 26.69 107.98 119.72
C THR A 711 28.09 108.44 120.15
N LYS A 712 29.15 107.80 119.66
CA LYS A 712 30.55 108.13 119.96
C LYS A 712 31.22 108.90 118.83
N SER A 713 30.96 108.53 117.58
CA SER A 713 31.40 109.26 116.40
C SER A 713 30.56 108.87 115.18
N TYR A 714 29.93 109.87 114.56
CA TYR A 714 29.11 109.67 113.36
C TYR A 714 29.94 109.13 112.17
N ALA A 715 31.20 109.56 112.04
CA ALA A 715 32.11 109.05 111.01
C ALA A 715 32.46 107.57 111.21
N ALA A 716 32.59 107.11 112.46
CA ALA A 716 32.84 105.70 112.73
C ALA A 716 31.59 104.83 112.42
N ALA A 717 30.38 105.37 112.61
CA ALA A 717 29.15 104.65 112.29
C ALA A 717 28.99 104.34 110.80
N GLY A 718 29.28 105.32 109.94
CA GLY A 718 29.24 105.13 108.48
C GLY A 718 30.21 104.04 108.02
N LEU A 719 31.43 104.03 108.56
CA LEU A 719 32.44 102.99 108.29
C LEU A 719 32.03 101.61 108.81
N CYS A 720 31.37 101.53 109.97
CA CYS A 720 30.86 100.27 110.52
C CYS A 720 29.76 99.65 109.63
N SER A 721 28.79 100.47 109.17
CA SER A 721 27.70 100.02 108.30
C SER A 721 28.21 99.53 106.94
N TRP A 722 29.21 100.21 106.38
CA TRP A 722 29.85 99.82 105.14
C TRP A 722 30.51 98.43 105.22
N VAL A 723 31.27 98.15 106.29
CA VAL A 723 31.94 96.85 106.48
C VAL A 723 30.93 95.69 106.54
N ILE A 724 29.78 95.86 107.21
CA ILE A 724 28.77 94.80 107.33
C ILE A 724 28.14 94.45 105.98
N ASN A 725 27.78 95.46 105.19
CA ASN A 725 27.02 95.24 103.96
C ASN A 725 27.86 94.70 102.80
N ILE A 726 29.15 95.07 102.71
CA ILE A 726 30.05 94.51 101.69
C ILE A 726 30.31 93.01 101.90
N VAL A 727 30.48 92.58 103.14
CA VAL A 727 30.70 91.15 103.45
C VAL A 727 29.48 90.31 103.03
N LYS A 728 28.25 90.80 103.26
CA LYS A 728 27.03 90.11 102.82
C LYS A 728 26.90 89.99 101.30
N PHE A 729 27.31 91.02 100.55
CA PHE A 729 27.26 90.96 99.08
C PHE A 729 28.23 89.92 98.51
N TYR A 730 29.46 89.86 99.04
CA TYR A 730 30.48 88.93 98.56
C TYR A 730 30.09 87.45 98.78
N GLU A 731 29.44 87.12 99.90
CA GLU A 731 28.94 85.75 100.14
C GLU A 731 27.92 85.30 99.08
N VAL A 732 27.08 86.21 98.58
CA VAL A 732 26.06 85.88 97.56
C VAL A 732 26.65 85.84 96.14
N PHE A 733 27.67 86.65 95.84
CA PHE A 733 28.31 86.69 94.53
C PHE A 733 29.05 85.38 94.18
N CYS A 734 29.72 84.75 95.15
CA CYS A 734 30.46 83.50 94.93
C CYS A 734 29.58 82.33 94.45
N ASP A 735 28.28 82.34 94.73
CA ASP A 735 27.35 81.27 94.32
C ASP A 735 26.85 81.41 92.87
N VAL A 736 26.88 82.61 92.28
CA VAL A 736 26.22 82.92 90.99
C VAL A 736 27.18 82.83 89.79
N GLU A 737 28.47 83.14 89.97
CA GLU A 737 29.47 83.20 88.89
C GLU A 737 29.67 81.90 88.08
N PRO A 738 29.77 80.69 88.68
CA PRO A 738 29.99 79.46 87.91
C PRO A 738 28.79 79.05 87.04
N LYS A 739 27.56 79.42 87.43
CA LYS A 739 26.34 79.06 86.68
C LYS A 739 26.22 79.82 85.35
N ARG A 740 26.64 81.10 85.33
CA ARG A 740 26.52 81.98 84.15
C ARG A 740 27.47 81.60 83.00
N GLN A 741 28.67 81.08 83.32
CA GLN A 741 29.62 80.61 82.30
C GLN A 741 29.22 79.27 81.67
N ALA A 742 28.53 78.41 82.43
CA ALA A 742 28.08 77.11 81.93
C ALA A 742 26.97 77.22 80.86
N LEU A 743 26.06 78.19 81.02
CA LEU A 743 24.91 78.42 80.13
C LEU A 743 25.34 78.95 78.74
N SER A 744 26.32 79.85 78.70
CA SER A 744 26.84 80.42 77.44
C SER A 744 27.53 79.39 76.54
N ARG A 745 28.33 78.47 77.13
CA ARG A 745 29.01 77.40 76.36
C ARG A 745 28.02 76.42 75.72
N ALA A 746 27.04 75.96 76.49
CA ALA A 746 26.07 74.97 76.02
C ALA A 746 25.21 75.47 74.84
N THR A 747 24.91 76.78 74.79
CA THR A 747 24.09 77.38 73.73
C THR A 747 24.83 77.48 72.39
N SER A 748 26.16 77.65 72.40
CA SER A 748 26.98 77.70 71.17
C SER A 748 27.16 76.32 70.52
N ASP A 749 27.15 75.25 71.30
CA ASP A 749 27.35 73.89 70.79
C ASP A 749 26.12 73.35 70.04
N LEU A 750 24.92 73.83 70.41
CA LEU A 750 23.63 73.42 69.82
C LEU A 750 23.49 73.91 68.36
N THR A 751 23.85 75.16 68.08
CA THR A 751 23.71 75.76 66.73
C THR A 751 24.65 75.14 65.71
N ALA A 752 25.90 74.84 66.10
CA ALA A 752 26.89 74.22 65.23
C ALA A 752 26.54 72.77 64.82
N ALA A 753 25.77 72.05 65.65
CA ALA A 753 25.37 70.67 65.38
C ALA A 753 24.19 70.59 64.38
N GLN A 754 23.27 71.55 64.39
CA GLN A 754 22.10 71.57 63.50
C GLN A 754 22.46 71.82 62.01
N GLU A 755 23.41 72.71 61.72
CA GLU A 755 23.82 73.00 60.33
C GLU A 755 24.49 71.80 59.62
N LYS A 756 25.26 70.99 60.37
CA LYS A 756 25.93 69.80 59.81
C LYS A 756 24.93 68.73 59.37
N LEU A 757 23.83 68.57 60.10
CA LEU A 757 22.79 67.57 59.82
C LEU A 757 22.05 67.89 58.51
N ALA A 758 21.74 69.15 58.25
CA ALA A 758 21.04 69.58 57.03
C ALA A 758 21.86 69.33 55.75
N ALA A 759 23.18 69.51 55.80
CA ALA A 759 24.08 69.28 54.67
C ALA A 759 24.22 67.78 54.31
N ILE A 760 24.08 66.87 55.27
CA ILE A 760 24.16 65.43 55.02
C ILE A 760 22.86 64.91 54.38
N LYS A 761 21.69 65.42 54.81
CA LYS A 761 20.38 64.99 54.26
C LYS A 761 20.22 65.30 52.77
N THR A 762 20.78 66.40 52.27
CA THR A 762 20.71 66.76 50.83
C THR A 762 21.60 65.87 49.95
N LYS A 763 22.79 65.47 50.42
CA LYS A 763 23.66 64.53 49.70
C LYS A 763 23.04 63.13 49.54
N ILE A 764 22.36 62.65 50.58
CA ILE A 764 21.65 61.36 50.53
C ILE A 764 20.55 61.35 49.45
N ALA A 765 19.83 62.46 49.26
CA ALA A 765 18.78 62.54 48.24
C ALA A 765 19.34 62.41 46.81
N HIS A 766 20.46 63.07 46.52
CA HIS A 766 21.10 63.00 45.20
C HIS A 766 21.69 61.61 44.89
N LEU A 767 22.29 60.95 45.88
CA LEU A 767 22.83 59.61 45.68
C LEU A 767 21.74 58.55 45.46
N ASN A 768 20.55 58.68 46.07
CA ASN A 768 19.43 57.75 45.83
C ASN A 768 18.87 57.85 44.40
N ASP A 769 18.81 59.04 43.78
CA ASP A 769 18.32 59.19 42.40
C ASP A 769 19.29 58.57 41.38
N ASN A 770 20.59 58.69 41.61
CA ASN A 770 21.61 58.04 40.79
C ASN A 770 21.54 56.50 40.91
N LEU A 771 21.31 55.99 42.12
CA LEU A 771 21.13 54.56 42.36
C LEU A 771 19.92 54.01 41.59
N ALA A 772 18.78 54.73 41.59
CA ALA A 772 17.57 54.34 40.84
C ALA A 772 17.77 54.26 39.31
N LYS A 773 18.55 55.19 38.74
CA LYS A 773 18.91 55.17 37.30
C LYS A 773 19.87 54.03 36.95
N LEU A 774 20.76 53.66 37.87
CA LEU A 774 21.68 52.53 37.68
C LEU A 774 20.95 51.18 37.83
N THR A 775 20.02 51.05 38.78
CA THR A 775 19.21 49.83 38.94
C THR A 775 18.30 49.56 37.74
N THR A 776 17.69 50.57 37.13
CA THR A 776 16.86 50.38 35.92
C THR A 776 17.67 49.96 34.69
N LYS A 777 18.88 50.52 34.53
CA LYS A 777 19.82 50.07 33.48
C LYS A 777 20.30 48.64 33.73
N PHE A 778 20.56 48.29 34.99
CA PHE A 778 20.92 46.94 35.40
C PHE A 778 19.81 45.94 35.09
N GLU A 779 18.56 46.21 35.46
CA GLU A 779 17.42 45.33 35.17
C GLU A 779 17.27 45.07 33.67
N LYS A 780 17.41 46.11 32.84
CA LYS A 780 17.35 45.98 31.38
C LYS A 780 18.51 45.15 30.81
N ALA A 781 19.74 45.40 31.24
CA ALA A 781 20.92 44.63 30.82
C ALA A 781 20.82 43.16 31.27
N THR A 782 20.25 42.91 32.44
CA THR A 782 20.05 41.55 32.98
C THR A 782 18.97 40.81 32.20
N ALA A 783 17.88 41.47 31.81
CA ALA A 783 16.84 40.90 30.96
C ALA A 783 17.36 40.54 29.56
N ASP A 784 18.16 41.43 28.94
CA ASP A 784 18.78 41.17 27.64
C ASP A 784 19.83 40.05 27.70
N LYS A 785 20.58 39.95 28.81
CA LYS A 785 21.47 38.81 29.10
C LYS A 785 20.70 37.50 29.21
N LEU A 786 19.63 37.46 30.02
CA LEU A 786 18.79 36.29 30.20
C LEU A 786 18.17 35.82 28.88
N LYS A 787 17.73 36.76 28.03
CA LYS A 787 17.18 36.45 26.72
C LYS A 787 18.25 35.86 25.78
N CYS A 788 19.42 36.49 25.67
CA CYS A 788 20.53 35.96 24.87
C CYS A 788 21.01 34.60 25.40
N GLN A 789 20.98 34.39 26.72
CA GLN A 789 21.35 33.12 27.35
C GLN A 789 20.34 32.02 27.05
N GLN A 790 19.05 32.30 27.16
CA GLN A 790 18.00 31.34 26.76
C GLN A 790 18.07 31.01 25.27
N GLU A 791 18.31 31.99 24.40
CA GLU A 791 18.47 31.76 22.95
C GLU A 791 19.71 30.92 22.63
N ALA A 792 20.84 31.17 23.31
CA ALA A 792 22.07 30.39 23.15
C ALA A 792 21.92 28.96 23.69
N GLU A 793 21.30 28.77 24.85
CA GLU A 793 21.03 27.44 25.44
C GLU A 793 20.06 26.64 24.56
N MET A 794 19.01 27.26 24.02
CA MET A 794 18.10 26.63 23.06
C MET A 794 18.82 26.23 21.77
N THR A 795 19.69 27.10 21.25
CA THR A 795 20.47 26.82 20.05
C THR A 795 21.50 25.70 20.30
N ALA A 796 22.17 25.69 21.46
CA ALA A 796 23.10 24.64 21.87
C ALA A 796 22.39 23.29 22.07
N GLY A 797 21.21 23.30 22.71
CA GLY A 797 20.36 22.12 22.84
C GLY A 797 19.93 21.56 21.48
N THR A 798 19.53 22.43 20.55
CA THR A 798 19.17 22.06 19.18
C THR A 798 20.37 21.47 18.42
N ILE A 799 21.56 22.06 18.54
CA ILE A 799 22.79 21.55 17.91
C ILE A 799 23.21 20.20 18.50
N SER A 800 23.10 20.02 19.81
CA SER A 800 23.37 18.75 20.48
C SER A 800 22.44 17.65 19.98
N LEU A 801 21.13 17.93 19.92
CA LEU A 801 20.12 17.01 19.39
C LEU A 801 20.40 16.65 17.92
N ALA A 802 20.77 17.65 17.12
CA ALA A 802 21.05 17.46 15.71
C ALA A 802 22.35 16.69 15.44
N ASN A 803 23.42 16.94 16.21
CA ASN A 803 24.65 16.17 16.12
C ASN A 803 24.43 14.71 16.57
N ARG A 804 23.61 14.47 17.60
CA ARG A 804 23.19 13.12 18.01
C ARG A 804 22.42 12.42 16.89
N LEU A 805 21.49 13.10 16.24
CA LEU A 805 20.73 12.54 15.12
C LEU A 805 21.62 12.25 13.90
N VAL A 806 22.48 13.18 13.50
CA VAL A 806 23.42 13.01 12.36
C VAL A 806 24.43 11.90 12.64
N GLY A 807 25.01 11.86 13.85
CA GLY A 807 25.93 10.80 14.26
C GLY A 807 25.22 9.44 14.38
N GLY A 808 24.02 9.42 14.94
CA GLY A 808 23.17 8.24 15.09
C GLY A 808 22.72 7.64 13.76
N LEU A 809 22.54 8.44 12.70
CA LEU A 809 22.10 7.99 11.38
C LEU A 809 23.23 7.95 10.33
N ALA A 810 24.49 8.20 10.70
CA ALA A 810 25.61 8.23 9.75
C ALA A 810 25.81 6.88 9.03
N SER A 811 25.72 5.76 9.75
CA SER A 811 25.79 4.41 9.16
C SER A 811 24.62 4.11 8.23
N GLU A 812 23.43 4.60 8.58
CA GLU A 812 22.22 4.45 7.77
C GLU A 812 22.27 5.27 6.49
N ASN A 813 22.88 6.46 6.53
CA ASN A 813 23.07 7.30 5.35
C ASN A 813 23.87 6.58 4.25
N VAL A 814 24.98 5.90 4.62
CA VAL A 814 25.78 5.09 3.69
C VAL A 814 24.95 3.91 3.17
N ARG A 815 24.29 3.19 4.06
CA ARG A 815 23.46 2.03 3.73
C ARG A 815 22.32 2.39 2.77
N TRP A 816 21.62 3.51 3.00
CA TRP A 816 20.54 3.98 2.14
C TRP A 816 21.06 4.46 0.79
N ALA A 817 22.23 5.11 0.75
CA ALA A 817 22.85 5.52 -0.51
C ALA A 817 23.21 4.29 -1.37
N GLU A 818 23.83 3.26 -0.77
CA GLU A 818 24.09 1.99 -1.45
C GLU A 818 22.80 1.27 -1.85
N ALA A 819 21.78 1.25 -0.99
CA ALA A 819 20.48 0.66 -1.30
C ALA A 819 19.78 1.37 -2.47
N VAL A 820 19.83 2.69 -2.55
CA VAL A 820 19.30 3.47 -3.69
C VAL A 820 20.07 3.15 -4.97
N GLN A 821 21.41 3.04 -4.92
CA GLN A 821 22.19 2.60 -6.08
C GLN A 821 21.81 1.18 -6.52
N ASN A 822 21.66 0.26 -5.58
CA ASN A 822 21.20 -1.11 -5.84
C ASN A 822 19.78 -1.13 -6.42
N PHE A 823 18.87 -0.30 -5.93
CA PHE A 823 17.52 -0.18 -6.47
C PHE A 823 17.52 0.41 -7.89
N LYS A 824 18.36 1.40 -8.19
CA LYS A 824 18.54 1.91 -9.57
C LYS A 824 19.07 0.84 -10.52
N GLN A 825 20.00 0.00 -10.06
CA GLN A 825 20.47 -1.14 -10.86
C GLN A 825 19.39 -2.20 -11.04
N ARG A 826 18.61 -2.49 -10.00
CA ARG A 826 17.47 -3.41 -10.06
C ARG A 826 16.36 -2.89 -10.98
N GLU A 827 16.07 -1.59 -10.97
CA GLU A 827 15.05 -0.97 -11.85
C GLU A 827 15.35 -1.25 -13.32
N ARG A 828 16.61 -1.15 -13.72
CA ARG A 828 17.06 -1.48 -15.10
C ARG A 828 16.91 -2.97 -15.44
N LYS A 829 17.14 -3.86 -14.47
CA LYS A 829 17.07 -5.33 -14.64
C LYS A 829 15.67 -5.90 -14.40
N LEU A 830 14.75 -5.08 -13.87
CA LEU A 830 13.41 -5.47 -13.46
C LEU A 830 12.60 -6.07 -14.62
N CYS A 831 12.79 -5.54 -15.83
CA CYS A 831 12.08 -5.99 -17.02
C CYS A 831 12.36 -7.47 -17.35
N GLY A 832 13.61 -7.91 -17.23
CA GLY A 832 14.02 -9.29 -17.46
C GLY A 832 13.77 -10.20 -16.27
N ASP A 833 14.01 -9.71 -15.05
CA ASP A 833 13.78 -10.50 -13.83
C ASP A 833 12.29 -10.85 -13.65
N ILE A 834 11.39 -9.90 -13.92
CA ILE A 834 9.94 -10.14 -13.90
C ILE A 834 9.52 -11.07 -15.05
N LEU A 835 10.20 -11.04 -16.19
CA LEU A 835 9.88 -11.91 -17.33
C LEU A 835 10.10 -13.39 -16.99
N LEU A 836 11.23 -13.72 -16.37
CA LEU A 836 11.50 -15.08 -15.87
C LEU A 836 10.53 -15.48 -14.76
N THR A 837 10.27 -14.56 -13.84
CA THR A 837 9.38 -14.80 -12.69
C THR A 837 7.93 -15.04 -13.12
N THR A 838 7.44 -14.27 -14.09
CA THR A 838 6.08 -14.42 -14.63
C THR A 838 5.93 -15.69 -15.45
N ALA A 839 6.97 -16.09 -16.21
CA ALA A 839 7.01 -17.37 -16.90
C ALA A 839 6.94 -18.54 -15.90
N PHE A 840 7.66 -18.41 -14.79
CA PHE A 840 7.65 -19.37 -13.70
C PHE A 840 6.24 -19.54 -13.09
N ILE A 841 5.59 -18.44 -12.71
CA ILE A 841 4.23 -18.50 -12.11
C ILE A 841 3.20 -19.08 -13.08
N SER A 842 3.29 -18.71 -14.37
CA SER A 842 2.25 -19.04 -15.34
C SER A 842 2.26 -20.51 -15.77
N TYR A 843 3.44 -21.13 -15.88
CA TYR A 843 3.59 -22.45 -16.49
C TYR A 843 4.17 -23.52 -15.55
N LEU A 844 5.01 -23.17 -14.58
CA LEU A 844 5.77 -24.16 -13.80
C LEU A 844 5.00 -24.76 -12.62
N GLY A 845 3.85 -24.20 -12.26
CA GLY A 845 3.05 -24.63 -11.10
C GLY A 845 2.73 -26.13 -11.05
N PHE A 846 2.42 -26.76 -12.19
CA PHE A 846 2.04 -28.19 -12.22
C PHE A 846 3.22 -29.16 -12.40
N PHE A 847 4.37 -28.69 -12.88
CA PHE A 847 5.53 -29.54 -13.12
C PHE A 847 6.25 -29.95 -11.83
N THR A 848 6.92 -31.10 -11.86
CA THR A 848 7.79 -31.56 -10.78
C THR A 848 9.14 -30.82 -10.79
N LYS A 849 9.85 -30.81 -9.65
CA LYS A 849 11.12 -30.09 -9.41
C LYS A 849 12.14 -30.25 -10.56
N LYS A 850 12.31 -31.48 -11.07
CA LYS A 850 13.25 -31.79 -12.15
C LYS A 850 12.94 -31.02 -13.43
N TYR A 851 11.67 -30.98 -13.83
CA TYR A 851 11.25 -30.25 -15.03
C TYR A 851 11.31 -28.73 -14.84
N ARG A 852 11.04 -28.23 -13.62
CA ARG A 852 11.18 -26.81 -13.29
C ARG A 852 12.62 -26.33 -13.46
N GLN A 853 13.57 -27.04 -12.85
CA GLN A 853 15.00 -26.73 -12.95
C GLN A 853 15.48 -26.82 -14.40
N ARG A 854 15.08 -27.87 -15.12
CA ARG A 854 15.44 -28.04 -16.53
C ARG A 854 14.97 -26.88 -17.39
N LEU A 855 13.72 -26.47 -17.24
CA LEU A 855 13.17 -25.37 -18.03
C LEU A 855 13.87 -24.05 -17.72
N VAL A 856 14.01 -23.69 -16.45
CA VAL A 856 14.62 -22.41 -16.06
C VAL A 856 16.11 -22.38 -16.41
N ASP A 857 16.88 -23.37 -15.97
CA ASP A 857 18.35 -23.32 -16.01
C ASP A 857 18.94 -23.84 -17.33
N GLU A 858 18.37 -24.90 -17.93
CA GLU A 858 18.89 -25.47 -19.19
C GLU A 858 18.28 -24.85 -20.44
N THR A 859 17.06 -24.29 -20.39
CA THR A 859 16.39 -23.77 -21.61
C THR A 859 16.19 -22.27 -21.63
N TRP A 860 15.63 -21.66 -20.58
CA TRP A 860 15.25 -20.25 -20.60
C TRP A 860 16.43 -19.31 -20.38
N ARG A 861 17.29 -19.58 -19.39
CA ARG A 861 18.49 -18.77 -19.15
C ARG A 861 19.45 -18.74 -20.35
N PRO A 862 19.79 -19.87 -21.00
CA PRO A 862 20.70 -19.85 -22.14
C PRO A 862 20.12 -19.10 -23.33
N TYR A 863 18.81 -19.22 -23.57
CA TYR A 863 18.15 -18.51 -24.66
C TYR A 863 18.17 -16.99 -24.44
N LEU A 864 18.03 -16.50 -23.20
CA LEU A 864 18.19 -15.07 -22.88
C LEU A 864 19.56 -14.53 -23.26
N SER A 865 20.62 -15.33 -23.07
CA SER A 865 21.99 -14.95 -23.43
C SER A 865 22.27 -14.98 -24.94
N GLN A 866 21.46 -15.71 -25.72
CA GLN A 866 21.61 -15.85 -27.18
C GLN A 866 20.86 -14.77 -27.99
N LEU A 867 20.02 -13.96 -27.35
CA LEU A 867 19.26 -12.90 -28.02
C LEU A 867 20.21 -11.79 -28.54
N GLN A 868 19.94 -11.30 -29.77
CA GLN A 868 20.73 -10.24 -30.41
C GLN A 868 20.80 -8.95 -29.59
N VAL A 869 19.70 -8.57 -28.95
CA VAL A 869 19.66 -7.49 -27.96
C VAL A 869 19.44 -8.15 -26.59
N PRO A 870 20.45 -8.13 -25.69
CA PRO A 870 20.36 -8.80 -24.41
C PRO A 870 19.35 -8.09 -23.52
N ILE A 871 18.47 -8.87 -22.91
CA ILE A 871 17.54 -8.36 -21.90
C ILE A 871 18.32 -8.23 -20.58
N PRO A 872 18.32 -7.06 -19.91
CA PRO A 872 18.97 -6.91 -18.62
C PRO A 872 18.33 -7.86 -17.58
N VAL A 873 19.11 -8.82 -17.10
CA VAL A 873 18.68 -9.85 -16.14
C VAL A 873 19.76 -10.00 -15.07
N THR A 874 19.35 -10.32 -13.85
CA THR A 874 20.28 -10.66 -12.77
C THR A 874 20.82 -12.10 -12.98
N PRO A 875 22.15 -12.31 -13.14
CA PRO A 875 22.71 -13.62 -13.54
C PRO A 875 22.37 -14.76 -12.57
N SER A 876 22.29 -14.47 -11.27
CA SER A 876 21.96 -15.39 -10.18
C SER A 876 20.58 -15.13 -9.57
N LEU A 877 19.60 -14.75 -10.39
CA LEU A 877 18.24 -14.50 -9.90
C LEU A 877 17.61 -15.80 -9.37
N ASP A 878 17.25 -15.80 -8.09
CA ASP A 878 16.25 -16.73 -7.56
C ASP A 878 14.85 -16.14 -7.81
N THR A 879 14.06 -16.81 -8.64
CA THR A 879 12.71 -16.34 -9.04
C THR A 879 11.78 -16.13 -7.85
N LEU A 880 12.04 -16.84 -6.74
CA LEU A 880 11.28 -16.73 -5.49
C LEU A 880 11.49 -15.38 -4.80
N ARG A 881 12.73 -14.89 -4.74
CA ARG A 881 13.07 -13.65 -4.01
C ARG A 881 12.42 -12.39 -4.58
N MET A 882 11.92 -12.45 -5.82
CA MET A 882 11.18 -11.34 -6.44
C MET A 882 9.69 -11.33 -6.10
N LEU A 883 9.16 -12.45 -5.60
CA LEU A 883 7.74 -12.64 -5.32
C LEU A 883 7.38 -12.59 -3.85
N MET A 884 8.37 -12.79 -3.00
CA MET A 884 8.22 -12.92 -1.57
C MET A 884 9.50 -12.50 -0.89
N ASP A 885 9.36 -11.84 0.25
CA ASP A 885 10.48 -11.57 1.13
C ASP A 885 10.66 -12.74 2.11
N ASP A 886 11.84 -12.86 2.70
CA ASP A 886 12.14 -13.92 3.68
C ASP A 886 11.20 -13.86 4.90
N ALA A 887 10.64 -12.68 5.20
CA ALA A 887 9.62 -12.50 6.25
C ALA A 887 8.27 -13.14 5.89
N ASP A 888 7.89 -13.12 4.61
CA ASP A 888 6.65 -13.75 4.14
C ASP A 888 6.78 -15.28 4.16
N LEU A 889 7.95 -15.81 3.76
CA LEU A 889 8.25 -17.24 3.86
C LEU A 889 8.19 -17.72 5.30
N ALA A 890 8.79 -16.96 6.21
CA ALA A 890 8.79 -17.20 7.64
C ALA A 890 7.36 -17.23 8.21
N ALA A 891 6.50 -16.29 7.79
CA ALA A 891 5.08 -16.29 8.16
C ALA A 891 4.36 -17.55 7.66
N TRP A 892 4.54 -17.94 6.40
CA TRP A 892 3.86 -19.13 5.85
C TRP A 892 4.32 -20.42 6.50
N GLN A 893 5.60 -20.52 6.86
CA GLN A 893 6.11 -21.65 7.64
C GLN A 893 5.46 -21.73 9.03
N ASN A 894 5.28 -20.59 9.71
CA ASN A 894 4.55 -20.52 10.98
C ASN A 894 3.06 -20.92 10.82
N GLU A 895 2.46 -20.65 9.66
CA GLU A 895 1.09 -21.07 9.30
C GLU A 895 0.96 -22.57 8.93
N GLY A 896 2.08 -23.31 8.90
CA GLY A 896 2.10 -24.75 8.64
C GLY A 896 2.46 -25.15 7.20
N LEU A 897 3.01 -24.22 6.41
CA LEU A 897 3.63 -24.57 5.13
C LEU A 897 4.91 -25.39 5.36
N PRO A 898 5.10 -26.52 4.66
CA PRO A 898 6.36 -27.25 4.69
C PRO A 898 7.56 -26.38 4.26
N ALA A 899 8.72 -26.61 4.88
CA ALA A 899 9.93 -25.83 4.63
C ALA A 899 10.65 -26.17 3.30
N ASP A 900 10.12 -27.10 2.51
CA ASP A 900 10.74 -27.48 1.24
C ASP A 900 10.56 -26.40 0.17
N ARG A 901 11.55 -26.32 -0.72
CA ARG A 901 11.57 -25.32 -1.80
C ARG A 901 10.34 -25.43 -2.72
N MET A 902 9.85 -26.63 -3.01
CA MET A 902 8.69 -26.82 -3.88
C MET A 902 7.41 -26.26 -3.24
N SER A 903 7.20 -26.46 -1.94
CA SER A 903 6.07 -25.86 -1.21
C SER A 903 6.17 -24.34 -1.15
N ALA A 904 7.36 -23.78 -0.94
CA ALA A 904 7.58 -22.33 -1.01
C ALA A 904 7.25 -21.76 -2.40
N GLU A 905 7.72 -22.41 -3.47
CA GLU A 905 7.39 -22.06 -4.86
C GLU A 905 5.88 -22.13 -5.12
N ASN A 906 5.24 -23.20 -4.68
CA ASN A 906 3.80 -23.39 -4.85
C ASN A 906 2.99 -22.35 -4.09
N ALA A 907 3.41 -21.98 -2.88
CA ALA A 907 2.79 -20.92 -2.09
C ALA A 907 2.96 -19.54 -2.76
N ALA A 908 4.15 -19.25 -3.29
CA ALA A 908 4.42 -18.03 -4.03
C ALA A 908 3.54 -17.91 -5.28
N ILE A 909 3.38 -19.02 -6.02
CA ILE A 909 2.49 -19.09 -7.19
C ILE A 909 1.04 -18.87 -6.76
N LEU A 910 0.58 -19.52 -5.69
CA LEU A 910 -0.81 -19.42 -5.20
C LEU A 910 -1.21 -17.99 -4.81
N ILE A 911 -0.27 -17.21 -4.27
CA ILE A 911 -0.54 -15.84 -3.79
C ILE A 911 -0.47 -14.82 -4.92
N ASN A 912 0.47 -15.00 -5.85
CA ASN A 912 0.75 -14.06 -6.93
C ASN A 912 0.07 -14.41 -8.25
N CYS A 913 -0.61 -15.55 -8.36
CA CYS A 913 -1.36 -15.89 -9.57
C CYS A 913 -2.61 -15.01 -9.72
N GLU A 914 -2.80 -14.46 -10.91
CA GLU A 914 -4.04 -13.73 -11.22
C GLU A 914 -5.20 -14.69 -11.48
N ARG A 915 -4.94 -15.83 -12.13
CA ARG A 915 -5.94 -16.89 -12.33
C ARG A 915 -6.24 -17.59 -11.01
N TRP A 916 -7.45 -18.13 -10.91
CA TRP A 916 -7.85 -18.94 -9.77
C TRP A 916 -6.90 -20.14 -9.62
N PRO A 917 -6.21 -20.29 -8.47
CA PRO A 917 -5.32 -21.42 -8.27
C PRO A 917 -6.14 -22.70 -8.05
N LEU A 918 -5.78 -23.77 -8.78
CA LEU A 918 -6.29 -25.12 -8.58
C LEU A 918 -5.19 -25.99 -7.98
N MET A 919 -5.35 -26.31 -6.70
CA MET A 919 -4.41 -27.10 -5.91
C MET A 919 -4.70 -28.60 -6.08
N VAL A 920 -3.71 -29.32 -6.59
CA VAL A 920 -3.69 -30.80 -6.59
C VAL A 920 -2.95 -31.25 -5.35
N ASP A 921 -3.70 -31.60 -4.29
CA ASP A 921 -3.18 -31.92 -2.96
C ASP A 921 -3.79 -33.23 -2.44
N PRO A 922 -3.29 -34.40 -2.89
CA PRO A 922 -3.80 -35.69 -2.43
C PRO A 922 -3.49 -35.97 -0.94
N GLN A 923 -2.50 -35.29 -0.36
CA GLN A 923 -2.09 -35.48 1.04
C GLN A 923 -2.75 -34.49 2.02
N LEU A 924 -3.51 -33.50 1.53
CA LEU A 924 -4.18 -32.48 2.32
C LEU A 924 -3.22 -31.64 3.18
N GLN A 925 -2.00 -31.39 2.70
CA GLN A 925 -1.03 -30.52 3.39
C GLN A 925 -1.23 -29.05 3.02
N GLY A 926 -1.35 -28.76 1.72
CA GLY A 926 -1.57 -27.41 1.22
C GLY A 926 -2.89 -26.82 1.71
N ILE A 927 -3.96 -27.62 1.77
CA ILE A 927 -5.25 -27.15 2.28
C ILE A 927 -5.21 -26.74 3.75
N LYS A 928 -4.39 -27.41 4.59
CA LYS A 928 -4.24 -27.04 6.00
C LYS A 928 -3.59 -25.67 6.14
N TRP A 929 -2.55 -25.42 5.36
CA TRP A 929 -1.90 -24.11 5.31
C TRP A 929 -2.89 -23.01 4.87
N VAL A 930 -3.67 -23.24 3.80
CA VAL A 930 -4.68 -22.27 3.34
C VAL A 930 -5.73 -21.97 4.42
N LYS A 931 -6.21 -22.98 5.15
CA LYS A 931 -7.16 -22.79 6.25
C LYS A 931 -6.55 -22.00 7.41
N ASN A 932 -5.30 -22.28 7.78
CA ASN A 932 -4.61 -21.56 8.84
C ASN A 932 -4.32 -20.10 8.46
N LYS A 933 -3.97 -19.85 7.20
CA LYS A 933 -3.62 -18.52 6.69
C LYS A 933 -4.80 -17.56 6.66
N TYR A 934 -5.95 -18.00 6.15
CA TYR A 934 -7.12 -17.13 5.98
C TYR A 934 -8.09 -17.16 7.17
N GLY A 935 -7.99 -18.15 8.08
CA GLY A 935 -8.76 -18.17 9.32
C GLY A 935 -10.27 -18.01 9.13
N GLU A 936 -10.85 -17.00 9.78
CA GLU A 936 -12.30 -16.71 9.72
C GLU A 936 -12.75 -16.04 8.42
N ASP A 937 -11.83 -15.43 7.66
CA ASP A 937 -12.13 -14.77 6.37
C ASP A 937 -12.36 -15.79 5.23
N LEU A 938 -12.12 -17.08 5.50
CA LEU A 938 -12.25 -18.17 4.53
C LEU A 938 -13.65 -18.79 4.55
N ARG A 939 -14.35 -18.75 3.41
CA ARG A 939 -15.60 -19.47 3.19
C ARG A 939 -15.34 -20.79 2.49
N VAL A 940 -15.49 -21.90 3.21
CA VAL A 940 -15.30 -23.25 2.67
C VAL A 940 -16.62 -23.81 2.14
N THR A 941 -16.63 -24.29 0.90
CA THR A 941 -17.81 -24.89 0.26
C THR A 941 -17.43 -26.12 -0.58
N GLN A 942 -18.42 -26.95 -0.91
CA GLN A 942 -18.25 -28.13 -1.78
C GLN A 942 -19.31 -28.13 -2.89
N ILE A 943 -18.93 -28.61 -4.08
CA ILE A 943 -19.88 -28.77 -5.20
C ILE A 943 -20.92 -29.83 -4.80
N GLY A 944 -22.20 -29.50 -4.95
CA GLY A 944 -23.32 -30.37 -4.57
C GLY A 944 -23.96 -30.07 -3.21
N GLN A 945 -23.32 -29.28 -2.34
CA GLN A 945 -23.91 -28.86 -1.07
C GLN A 945 -25.11 -27.92 -1.30
N LYS A 946 -26.21 -28.09 -0.57
CA LYS A 946 -27.35 -27.16 -0.67
C LYS A 946 -26.89 -25.75 -0.25
N GLY A 947 -27.11 -24.76 -1.12
CA GLY A 947 -26.77 -23.36 -0.87
C GLY A 947 -25.36 -22.91 -1.30
N TYR A 948 -24.51 -23.77 -1.89
CA TYR A 948 -23.14 -23.35 -2.26
C TYR A 948 -23.08 -22.13 -3.19
N LEU A 949 -24.00 -22.03 -4.17
CA LEU A 949 -24.09 -20.86 -5.06
C LEU A 949 -24.41 -19.59 -4.28
N GLN A 950 -25.31 -19.65 -3.28
CA GLN A 950 -25.65 -18.48 -2.46
C GLN A 950 -24.46 -18.02 -1.61
N THR A 951 -23.65 -18.97 -1.11
CA THR A 951 -22.41 -18.64 -0.40
C THR A 951 -21.41 -17.94 -1.31
N ILE A 952 -21.27 -18.42 -2.56
CA ILE A 952 -20.41 -17.78 -3.56
C ILE A 952 -20.94 -16.40 -3.95
N GLU A 953 -22.25 -16.25 -4.18
CA GLU A 953 -22.92 -14.98 -4.48
C GLU A 953 -22.62 -13.93 -3.39
N ARG A 954 -22.86 -14.27 -2.11
CA ARG A 954 -22.58 -13.37 -0.98
C ARG A 954 -21.11 -13.04 -0.82
N ALA A 955 -20.24 -14.04 -0.99
CA ALA A 955 -18.80 -13.85 -0.90
C ALA A 955 -18.27 -12.94 -2.02
N LEU A 956 -18.86 -13.01 -3.21
CA LEU A 956 -18.49 -12.21 -4.38
C LEU A 956 -18.83 -10.72 -4.17
N GLU A 957 -19.98 -10.44 -3.53
CA GLU A 957 -20.36 -9.09 -3.10
C GLU A 957 -19.47 -8.57 -1.95
N ALA A 958 -19.25 -9.40 -0.91
CA ALA A 958 -18.46 -9.03 0.26
C ALA A 958 -16.95 -8.89 -0.03
N GLY A 959 -16.43 -9.63 -1.02
CA GLY A 959 -15.00 -9.73 -1.31
C GLY A 959 -14.26 -10.79 -0.47
N ASP A 960 -14.98 -11.78 0.07
CA ASP A 960 -14.42 -12.87 0.89
C ASP A 960 -13.56 -13.83 0.05
N VAL A 961 -12.70 -14.62 0.72
CA VAL A 961 -11.94 -15.71 0.08
C VAL A 961 -12.77 -16.99 0.14
N VAL A 962 -13.04 -17.61 -1.01
CA VAL A 962 -13.80 -18.86 -1.11
C VAL A 962 -12.89 -20.03 -1.47
N LEU A 963 -13.00 -21.12 -0.72
CA LEU A 963 -12.35 -22.40 -1.01
C LEU A 963 -13.39 -23.43 -1.44
N ILE A 964 -13.28 -23.94 -2.66
CA ILE A 964 -14.07 -25.09 -3.14
C ILE A 964 -13.26 -26.36 -2.93
N GLU A 965 -13.71 -27.21 -2.00
CA GLU A 965 -13.06 -28.48 -1.69
C GLU A 965 -13.55 -29.61 -2.60
N ASN A 966 -12.62 -30.55 -2.87
CA ASN A 966 -12.87 -31.84 -3.53
C ASN A 966 -13.48 -31.68 -4.92
N LEU A 967 -12.85 -30.84 -5.73
CA LEU A 967 -13.22 -30.70 -7.12
C LEU A 967 -12.95 -32.02 -7.87
N GLU A 968 -13.98 -32.54 -8.51
CA GLU A 968 -13.92 -33.68 -9.43
C GLU A 968 -13.45 -33.23 -10.83
N GLU A 969 -13.31 -34.18 -11.76
CA GLU A 969 -12.87 -33.89 -13.13
C GLU A 969 -13.92 -33.12 -13.95
N SER A 970 -15.20 -33.26 -13.61
CA SER A 970 -16.31 -32.51 -14.22
C SER A 970 -16.76 -31.35 -13.34
N ILE A 971 -16.81 -30.15 -13.92
CA ILE A 971 -17.28 -28.93 -13.26
C ILE A 971 -18.65 -28.55 -13.81
N ASP A 972 -19.51 -28.03 -12.93
CA ASP A 972 -20.79 -27.45 -13.31
C ASP A 972 -20.58 -26.22 -14.23
N PRO A 973 -21.12 -26.22 -15.47
CA PRO A 973 -21.01 -25.10 -16.41
C PRO A 973 -21.50 -23.76 -15.85
N ILE A 974 -22.36 -23.74 -14.82
CA ILE A 974 -22.85 -22.53 -14.16
C ILE A 974 -21.70 -21.70 -13.56
N LEU A 975 -20.61 -22.35 -13.12
CA LEU A 975 -19.43 -21.67 -12.61
C LEU A 975 -18.51 -21.12 -13.71
N GLY A 976 -18.79 -21.42 -14.98
CA GLY A 976 -17.99 -21.00 -16.14
C GLY A 976 -17.69 -19.50 -16.17
N PRO A 977 -18.70 -18.60 -16.05
CA PRO A 977 -18.46 -17.15 -16.04
C PRO A 977 -17.58 -16.68 -14.87
N LEU A 978 -17.73 -17.31 -13.69
CA LEU A 978 -16.90 -17.02 -12.51
C LEU A 978 -15.45 -17.47 -12.70
N LEU A 979 -15.26 -18.70 -13.19
CA LEU A 979 -13.93 -19.26 -13.47
C LEU A 979 -13.22 -18.49 -14.60
N GLY A 980 -13.98 -18.08 -15.60
CA GLY A 980 -13.51 -17.27 -16.73
C GLY A 980 -13.26 -15.80 -16.40
N ARG A 981 -13.73 -15.31 -15.23
CA ARG A 981 -13.77 -13.88 -14.85
C ARG A 981 -14.44 -13.02 -15.93
N GLU A 982 -15.59 -13.48 -16.40
CA GLU A 982 -16.37 -12.81 -17.43
C GLU A 982 -17.18 -11.66 -16.82
N VAL A 983 -16.55 -10.49 -16.72
CA VAL A 983 -17.14 -9.31 -16.10
C VAL A 983 -17.96 -8.49 -17.11
N ILE A 984 -19.16 -8.10 -16.73
CA ILE A 984 -20.14 -7.35 -17.53
C ILE A 984 -20.23 -5.90 -16.99
N LYS A 985 -20.75 -4.95 -17.80
CA LYS A 985 -20.98 -3.54 -17.44
C LYS A 985 -19.73 -2.83 -16.87
N LYS A 986 -18.66 -2.73 -17.68
CA LYS A 986 -17.38 -2.08 -17.31
C LYS A 986 -16.71 -2.67 -16.05
N GLY A 987 -16.79 -4.00 -15.86
CA GLY A 987 -16.02 -4.66 -14.81
C GLY A 987 -16.66 -4.70 -13.43
N ARG A 988 -17.96 -4.40 -13.30
CA ARG A 988 -18.65 -4.33 -11.99
C ARG A 988 -19.50 -5.55 -11.64
N PHE A 989 -19.95 -6.32 -12.61
CA PHE A 989 -20.87 -7.44 -12.35
C PHE A 989 -20.38 -8.73 -13.00
N ILE A 990 -20.55 -9.87 -12.32
CA ILE A 990 -20.39 -11.20 -12.90
C ILE A 990 -21.74 -11.90 -12.88
N LYS A 991 -22.12 -12.51 -14.00
CA LYS A 991 -23.37 -13.26 -14.10
C LYS A 991 -23.14 -14.70 -13.65
N ILE A 992 -23.79 -15.10 -12.55
CA ILE A 992 -23.80 -16.49 -12.06
C ILE A 992 -25.21 -17.04 -12.27
N GLY A 993 -25.35 -18.00 -13.19
CA GLY A 993 -26.66 -18.47 -13.65
C GLY A 993 -27.46 -17.33 -14.29
N ASP A 994 -28.56 -16.93 -13.66
CA ASP A 994 -29.39 -15.82 -14.12
C ASP A 994 -29.17 -14.50 -13.39
N LYS A 995 -28.51 -14.54 -12.22
CA LYS A 995 -28.33 -13.35 -11.40
C LYS A 995 -27.06 -12.61 -11.78
N GLU A 996 -27.18 -11.29 -11.90
CA GLU A 996 -26.03 -10.38 -11.95
C GLU A 996 -25.59 -10.11 -10.51
N CYS A 997 -24.37 -10.54 -10.15
CA CYS A 997 -23.79 -10.33 -8.83
C CYS A 997 -22.71 -9.25 -8.90
N GLU A 998 -22.65 -8.35 -7.92
CA GLU A 998 -21.67 -7.26 -7.90
C GLU A 998 -20.27 -7.80 -7.55
N TYR A 999 -19.30 -7.60 -8.45
CA TYR A 999 -17.94 -8.12 -8.34
C TYR A 999 -17.02 -7.19 -7.56
N ASN A 1000 -16.62 -7.65 -6.37
CA ASN A 1000 -15.58 -6.99 -5.58
C ASN A 1000 -14.17 -7.45 -6.02
N PRO A 1001 -13.26 -6.53 -6.40
CA PRO A 1001 -11.89 -6.89 -6.81
C PRO A 1001 -11.04 -7.61 -5.75
N LYS A 1002 -11.43 -7.55 -4.46
CA LYS A 1002 -10.75 -8.27 -3.38
C LYS A 1002 -11.12 -9.76 -3.32
N PHE A 1003 -12.23 -10.16 -3.95
CA PHE A 1003 -12.70 -11.53 -3.97
C PHE A 1003 -11.63 -12.49 -4.51
N ARG A 1004 -11.42 -13.61 -3.83
CA ARG A 1004 -10.50 -14.67 -4.28
C ARG A 1004 -11.15 -16.04 -4.22
N LEU A 1005 -11.00 -16.82 -5.30
CA LEU A 1005 -11.46 -18.19 -5.39
C LEU A 1005 -10.27 -19.15 -5.44
N ILE A 1006 -10.24 -20.13 -4.53
CA ILE A 1006 -9.24 -21.21 -4.49
C ILE A 1006 -9.97 -22.53 -4.75
N LEU A 1007 -9.45 -23.32 -5.69
CA LEU A 1007 -9.98 -24.64 -6.03
C LEU A 1007 -9.05 -25.72 -5.48
N HIS A 1008 -9.60 -26.79 -4.93
CA HIS A 1008 -8.82 -27.87 -4.34
C HIS A 1008 -9.32 -29.25 -4.77
N THR A 1009 -8.41 -30.15 -5.13
CA THR A 1009 -8.72 -31.56 -5.42
C THR A 1009 -7.84 -32.53 -4.64
N LYS A 1010 -8.44 -33.66 -4.24
CA LYS A 1010 -7.77 -34.79 -3.59
C LYS A 1010 -7.22 -35.82 -4.58
N LEU A 1011 -7.59 -35.72 -5.86
CA LEU A 1011 -7.16 -36.66 -6.87
C LEU A 1011 -5.65 -36.49 -7.12
N ALA A 1012 -4.90 -37.59 -7.12
CA ALA A 1012 -3.45 -37.52 -7.29
C ALA A 1012 -3.02 -37.21 -8.73
N ASN A 1013 -3.80 -37.65 -9.72
CA ASN A 1013 -3.56 -37.39 -11.14
C ASN A 1013 -4.90 -37.13 -11.87
N PRO A 1014 -5.53 -35.97 -11.64
CA PRO A 1014 -6.79 -35.62 -12.30
C PRO A 1014 -6.57 -35.25 -13.78
N HIS A 1015 -7.47 -35.69 -14.66
CA HIS A 1015 -7.47 -35.24 -16.06
C HIS A 1015 -8.46 -34.09 -16.29
N TYR A 1016 -7.98 -32.86 -16.15
CA TYR A 1016 -8.79 -31.69 -16.46
C TYR A 1016 -8.76 -31.33 -17.94
N GLN A 1017 -9.92 -30.89 -18.45
CA GLN A 1017 -10.02 -30.39 -19.80
C GLN A 1017 -9.18 -29.11 -20.00
N PRO A 1018 -8.64 -28.86 -21.20
CA PRO A 1018 -7.83 -27.67 -21.47
C PRO A 1018 -8.55 -26.35 -21.17
N GLU A 1019 -9.88 -26.29 -21.31
CA GLU A 1019 -10.68 -25.11 -20.96
C GLU A 1019 -10.50 -24.70 -19.49
N LEU A 1020 -10.45 -25.67 -18.58
CA LEU A 1020 -10.26 -25.39 -17.16
C LEU A 1020 -8.82 -24.93 -16.88
N GLN A 1021 -7.82 -25.60 -17.47
CA GLN A 1021 -6.41 -25.21 -17.29
C GLN A 1021 -6.08 -23.84 -17.90
N ALA A 1022 -6.89 -23.38 -18.85
CA ALA A 1022 -6.83 -22.02 -19.38
C ALA A 1022 -7.36 -20.98 -18.37
N GLN A 1023 -8.42 -21.32 -17.63
CA GLN A 1023 -9.10 -20.44 -16.68
C GLN A 1023 -8.46 -20.43 -15.28
N ALA A 1024 -7.92 -21.57 -14.85
CA ALA A 1024 -7.31 -21.77 -13.54
C ALA A 1024 -5.84 -22.17 -13.67
N THR A 1025 -4.99 -21.68 -12.76
CA THR A 1025 -3.57 -22.11 -12.70
C THR A 1025 -3.48 -23.40 -11.89
N LEU A 1026 -3.04 -24.50 -12.51
CA LEU A 1026 -2.78 -25.73 -11.78
C LEU A 1026 -1.49 -25.65 -10.97
N ILE A 1027 -1.58 -26.04 -9.70
CA ILE A 1027 -0.46 -26.08 -8.77
C ILE A 1027 -0.37 -27.49 -8.19
N ASN A 1028 0.80 -28.10 -8.33
CA ASN A 1028 1.08 -29.43 -7.84
C ASN A 1028 1.61 -29.38 -6.40
N PHE A 1029 0.76 -29.66 -5.43
CA PHE A 1029 1.09 -29.79 -4.00
C PHE A 1029 1.39 -31.24 -3.59
N THR A 1030 1.67 -32.14 -4.54
CA THR A 1030 2.10 -33.50 -4.19
C THR A 1030 3.42 -33.49 -3.44
N VAL A 1031 3.48 -34.26 -2.37
CA VAL A 1031 4.68 -34.36 -1.53
C VAL A 1031 5.83 -34.99 -2.33
N THR A 1032 7.01 -34.36 -2.29
CA THR A 1032 8.23 -34.85 -2.93
C THR A 1032 9.02 -35.78 -2.00
N ARG A 1033 9.97 -36.56 -2.55
CA ARG A 1033 10.86 -37.43 -1.75
C ARG A 1033 11.64 -36.63 -0.70
N ASP A 1034 12.28 -35.56 -1.14
CA ASP A 1034 13.04 -34.64 -0.29
C ASP A 1034 12.13 -33.99 0.76
N GLY A 1035 10.94 -33.49 0.36
CA GLY A 1035 10.01 -32.84 1.28
C GLY A 1035 9.46 -33.80 2.33
N LEU A 1036 9.17 -35.05 1.97
CA LEU A 1036 8.76 -36.07 2.93
C LEU A 1036 9.91 -36.50 3.84
N GLU A 1037 11.12 -36.61 3.30
CA GLU A 1037 12.32 -36.91 4.08
C GLU A 1037 12.53 -35.85 5.17
N ASP A 1038 12.45 -34.56 4.86
CA ASP A 1038 12.61 -33.50 5.86
C ASP A 1038 11.47 -33.50 6.91
N GLN A 1039 10.23 -33.81 6.51
CA GLN A 1039 9.09 -33.97 7.42
C GLN A 1039 9.27 -35.18 8.36
N LEU A 1040 9.75 -36.30 7.82
CA LEU A 1040 10.03 -37.51 8.60
C LEU A 1040 11.26 -37.32 9.48
N LEU A 1041 12.26 -36.55 9.05
CA LEU A 1041 13.41 -36.19 9.86
C LEU A 1041 12.97 -35.42 11.12
N ALA A 1042 12.11 -34.41 10.97
CA ALA A 1042 11.53 -33.71 12.12
C ALA A 1042 10.76 -34.66 13.06
N SER A 1043 10.04 -35.64 12.48
CA SER A 1043 9.27 -36.62 13.25
C SER A 1043 10.13 -37.68 13.96
N VAL A 1044 11.27 -38.06 13.37
CA VAL A 1044 12.22 -39.00 13.99
C VAL A 1044 12.98 -38.30 15.11
N VAL A 1045 13.44 -37.07 14.88
CA VAL A 1045 14.15 -36.29 15.88
C VAL A 1045 13.23 -35.92 17.04
N SER A 1046 11.96 -35.60 16.80
CA SER A 1046 11.01 -35.30 17.89
C SER A 1046 10.77 -36.48 18.84
N MET A 1047 10.95 -37.72 18.38
CA MET A 1047 10.80 -38.92 19.19
C MET A 1047 12.10 -39.30 19.91
N GLU A 1048 13.23 -39.29 19.19
CA GLU A 1048 14.54 -39.67 19.73
C GLU A 1048 15.13 -38.58 20.64
N ARG A 1049 14.98 -37.32 20.25
CA ARG A 1049 15.53 -36.12 20.90
C ARG A 1049 14.49 -34.98 20.88
N PRO A 1050 13.42 -35.08 21.68
CA PRO A 1050 12.38 -34.05 21.75
C PRO A 1050 12.92 -32.69 22.16
N ASP A 1051 13.99 -32.67 22.97
CA ASP A 1051 14.72 -31.48 23.39
C ASP A 1051 15.28 -30.70 22.19
N LEU A 1052 15.92 -31.38 21.23
CA LEU A 1052 16.48 -30.76 20.04
C LEU A 1052 15.40 -30.23 19.10
N GLU A 1053 14.28 -30.93 18.96
CA GLU A 1053 13.20 -30.49 18.05
C GLU A 1053 12.38 -29.34 18.64
N GLN A 1054 12.12 -29.34 19.96
CA GLN A 1054 11.49 -28.19 20.63
C GLN A 1054 12.38 -26.95 20.51
N LEU A 1055 13.68 -27.10 20.79
CA LEU A 1055 14.63 -26.00 20.71
C LEU A 1055 14.77 -25.49 19.26
N LYS A 1056 14.75 -26.38 18.25
CA LYS A 1056 14.68 -25.96 16.85
C LYS A 1056 13.40 -25.23 16.51
N SER A 1057 12.23 -25.76 16.90
CA SER A 1057 10.95 -25.14 16.62
C SER A 1057 10.84 -23.73 17.22
N GLU A 1058 11.27 -23.57 18.47
CA GLU A 1058 11.33 -22.27 19.15
C GLU A 1058 12.32 -21.33 18.46
N LEU A 1059 13.53 -21.82 18.13
CA LEU A 1059 14.55 -21.01 17.48
C LEU A 1059 14.13 -20.56 16.09
N THR A 1060 13.47 -21.43 15.30
CA THR A 1060 12.90 -21.05 14.00
C THR A 1060 11.78 -20.01 14.16
N LYS A 1061 10.88 -20.16 15.14
CA LYS A 1061 9.85 -19.14 15.43
C LYS A 1061 10.47 -17.81 15.86
N GLN A 1062 11.52 -17.85 16.68
CA GLN A 1062 12.24 -16.65 17.12
C GLN A 1062 12.98 -15.98 15.96
N GLN A 1063 13.70 -16.73 15.12
CA GLN A 1063 14.33 -16.21 13.89
C GLN A 1063 13.32 -15.57 12.94
N ASN A 1064 12.18 -16.25 12.73
CA ASN A 1064 11.08 -15.75 11.92
C ASN A 1064 10.51 -14.45 12.51
N GLY A 1065 10.31 -14.42 13.84
CA GLY A 1065 9.93 -13.21 14.57
C GLY A 1065 10.94 -12.08 14.41
N PHE A 1066 12.25 -12.36 14.56
CA PHE A 1066 13.31 -11.39 14.39
C PHE A 1066 13.32 -10.78 12.99
N LYS A 1067 13.22 -11.59 11.93
CA LYS A 1067 13.11 -11.10 10.54
C LYS A 1067 11.91 -10.16 10.34
N ILE A 1068 10.74 -10.53 10.87
CA ILE A 1068 9.54 -9.69 10.78
C ILE A 1068 9.76 -8.38 11.54
N THR A 1069 10.28 -8.45 12.77
CA THR A 1069 10.52 -7.26 13.60
C THR A 1069 11.53 -6.32 12.95
N LEU A 1070 12.64 -6.82 12.39
CA LEU A 1070 13.64 -6.01 11.69
C LEU A 1070 13.02 -5.21 10.55
N LYS A 1071 12.24 -5.86 9.68
CA LYS A 1071 11.54 -5.19 8.57
C LYS A 1071 10.57 -4.11 9.08
N THR A 1072 9.77 -4.43 10.11
CA THR A 1072 8.83 -3.45 10.68
C THR A 1072 9.53 -2.26 11.34
N LEU A 1073 10.68 -2.49 12.01
CA LEU A 1073 11.47 -1.43 12.62
C LEU A 1073 12.07 -0.51 11.55
N GLU A 1074 12.55 -1.07 10.43
CA GLU A 1074 13.02 -0.29 9.28
C GLU A 1074 11.92 0.56 8.64
N ASP A 1075 10.75 -0.04 8.38
CA ASP A 1075 9.60 0.67 7.81
C ASP A 1075 9.08 1.76 8.76
N ASN A 1076 9.08 1.50 10.07
CA ASN A 1076 8.73 2.49 11.09
C ASN A 1076 9.74 3.65 11.14
N LEU A 1077 11.03 3.37 11.04
CA LEU A 1077 12.08 4.38 11.03
C LEU A 1077 11.92 5.32 9.81
N LEU A 1078 11.70 4.74 8.63
CA LEU A 1078 11.52 5.49 7.39
C LEU A 1078 10.19 6.25 7.31
N SER A 1079 9.09 5.67 7.79
CA SER A 1079 7.78 6.34 7.82
C SER A 1079 7.76 7.53 8.78
N ARG A 1080 8.42 7.42 9.94
CA ARG A 1080 8.56 8.53 10.89
C ARG A 1080 9.38 9.67 10.30
N LEU A 1081 10.53 9.36 9.68
CA LEU A 1081 11.34 10.36 8.98
C LEU A 1081 10.61 11.02 7.80
N SER A 1082 9.80 10.28 7.05
CA SER A 1082 9.04 10.84 5.91
C SER A 1082 7.87 11.73 6.37
N SER A 1083 7.16 11.32 7.43
CA SER A 1083 6.03 12.07 8.02
C SER A 1083 6.41 13.36 8.74
N ALA A 1084 7.66 13.48 9.20
CA ALA A 1084 8.16 14.71 9.83
C ALA A 1084 8.25 15.85 8.80
N SER A 1085 7.26 16.74 8.80
CA SER A 1085 7.22 18.00 8.03
C SER A 1085 7.23 19.19 8.99
N GLY A 1086 8.25 20.06 8.92
CA GLY A 1086 8.40 21.23 9.80
C GLY A 1086 9.78 21.27 10.51
N ASN A 1087 9.88 22.03 11.60
CA ASN A 1087 11.10 22.17 12.40
C ASN A 1087 11.37 20.93 13.26
N PHE A 1088 11.74 19.82 12.62
CA PHE A 1088 11.95 18.51 13.27
C PHE A 1088 13.12 18.50 14.27
N LEU A 1089 14.02 19.49 14.19
CA LEU A 1089 15.14 19.66 15.13
C LEU A 1089 14.68 20.06 16.55
N GLY A 1090 13.43 20.49 16.70
CA GLY A 1090 12.84 20.80 18.02
C GLY A 1090 12.14 19.63 18.70
N ASP A 1091 11.98 18.48 18.03
CA ASP A 1091 11.22 17.34 18.56
C ASP A 1091 12.15 16.28 19.18
N MET A 1092 12.44 16.47 20.47
CA MET A 1092 13.31 15.57 21.25
C MET A 1092 12.77 14.13 21.29
N ALA A 1093 11.44 13.97 21.34
CA ALA A 1093 10.80 12.66 21.41
C ALA A 1093 11.00 11.86 20.11
N LEU A 1094 11.03 12.53 18.96
CA LEU A 1094 11.32 11.87 17.68
C LEU A 1094 12.74 11.30 17.64
N VAL A 1095 13.73 12.06 18.13
CA VAL A 1095 15.16 11.67 18.12
C VAL A 1095 15.42 10.51 19.08
N GLU A 1096 14.90 10.57 20.31
CA GLU A 1096 15.05 9.48 21.28
C GLU A 1096 14.40 8.19 20.79
N ASN A 1097 13.20 8.28 20.20
CA ASN A 1097 12.55 7.12 19.61
C ASN A 1097 13.35 6.53 18.45
N LEU A 1098 13.95 7.36 17.58
CA LEU A 1098 14.79 6.88 16.47
C LEU A 1098 16.06 6.17 16.99
N GLU A 1099 16.69 6.68 18.04
CA GLU A 1099 17.83 6.02 18.70
C GLU A 1099 17.43 4.67 19.29
N VAL A 1100 16.29 4.59 19.98
CA VAL A 1100 15.75 3.33 20.53
C VAL A 1100 15.43 2.34 19.40
N THR A 1101 14.81 2.81 18.31
CA THR A 1101 14.48 1.95 17.15
C THR A 1101 15.75 1.39 16.50
N LYS A 1102 16.83 2.20 16.43
CA LYS A 1102 18.13 1.76 15.91
C LYS A 1102 18.81 0.75 16.84
N GLN A 1103 18.86 1.02 18.14
CA GLN A 1103 19.47 0.13 19.13
C GLN A 1103 18.77 -1.22 19.16
N THR A 1104 17.43 -1.22 19.17
CA THR A 1104 16.64 -2.45 19.10
C THR A 1104 16.88 -3.22 17.80
N ALA A 1105 16.96 -2.54 16.65
CA ALA A 1105 17.31 -3.21 15.38
C ALA A 1105 18.71 -3.85 15.43
N ALA A 1106 19.72 -3.16 15.96
CA ALA A 1106 21.08 -3.70 16.09
C ALA A 1106 21.17 -4.88 17.07
N GLU A 1107 20.42 -4.85 18.17
CA GLU A 1107 20.33 -5.97 19.11
C GLU A 1107 19.65 -7.18 18.49
N VAL A 1108 18.55 -6.98 17.74
CA VAL A 1108 17.84 -8.05 17.06
C VAL A 1108 18.72 -8.66 15.95
N GLU A 1109 19.47 -7.84 15.20
CA GLU A 1109 20.44 -8.31 14.19
C GLU A 1109 21.51 -9.21 14.81
N LYS A 1110 22.07 -8.81 15.95
CA LYS A 1110 23.08 -9.61 16.67
C LYS A 1110 22.49 -10.93 17.17
N LYS A 1111 21.32 -10.88 17.81
CA LYS A 1111 20.60 -12.09 18.27
C LYS A 1111 20.23 -13.01 17.10
N PHE A 1112 19.89 -12.44 15.95
CA PHE A 1112 19.59 -13.20 14.73
C PHE A 1112 20.84 -13.94 14.20
N GLN A 1113 22.01 -13.29 14.20
CA GLN A 1113 23.27 -13.94 13.82
C GLN A 1113 23.64 -15.08 14.79
N GLU A 1114 23.49 -14.87 16.10
CA GLU A 1114 23.71 -15.90 17.12
C GLU A 1114 22.74 -17.08 16.95
N ALA A 1115 21.47 -16.81 16.61
CA ALA A 1115 20.47 -17.83 16.32
C ALA A 1115 20.87 -18.66 15.07
N ASN A 1116 21.37 -18.03 13.99
CA ASN A 1116 21.81 -18.75 12.78
C ASN A 1116 22.98 -19.71 13.06
N VAL A 1117 23.95 -19.29 13.88
CA VAL A 1117 25.07 -20.15 14.29
C VAL A 1117 24.55 -21.34 15.11
N THR A 1118 23.58 -21.09 16.00
CA THR A 1118 22.96 -22.13 16.82
C THR A 1118 22.14 -23.10 15.97
N GLU A 1119 21.40 -22.60 14.99
CA GLU A 1119 20.66 -23.41 14.02
C GLU A 1119 21.57 -24.32 13.21
N ALA A 1120 22.72 -23.82 12.74
CA ALA A 1120 23.69 -24.62 12.00
C ALA A 1120 24.17 -25.83 12.82
N LYS A 1121 24.46 -25.62 14.11
CA LYS A 1121 24.85 -26.71 15.03
C LYS A 1121 23.73 -27.71 15.27
N ILE A 1122 22.48 -27.22 15.40
CA ILE A 1122 21.31 -28.09 15.56
C ILE A 1122 21.06 -28.91 14.27
N ASN A 1123 21.23 -28.30 13.10
CA ASN A 1123 21.09 -28.98 11.82
C ASN A 1123 22.16 -30.08 11.67
N GLU A 1124 23.41 -29.83 12.04
CA GLU A 1124 24.46 -30.85 12.06
C GLU A 1124 24.09 -32.05 12.95
N ALA A 1125 23.52 -31.80 14.14
CA ALA A 1125 23.00 -32.86 14.99
C ALA A 1125 21.81 -33.61 14.35
N ARG A 1126 20.92 -32.92 13.63
CA ARG A 1126 19.79 -33.53 12.90
C ARG A 1126 20.25 -34.37 11.71
N GLU A 1127 21.30 -33.99 11.01
CA GLU A 1127 21.81 -34.71 9.84
C GLU A 1127 22.17 -36.18 10.15
N HIS A 1128 22.54 -36.49 11.39
CA HIS A 1128 22.79 -37.87 11.84
C HIS A 1128 21.57 -38.80 11.69
N TYR A 1129 20.36 -38.25 11.78
CA TYR A 1129 19.09 -38.98 11.65
C TYR A 1129 18.54 -38.96 10.22
N ARG A 1130 19.12 -38.18 9.30
CA ARG A 1130 18.68 -38.09 7.89
C ARG A 1130 18.65 -39.44 7.17
N PRO A 1131 19.63 -40.36 7.35
CA PRO A 1131 19.57 -41.68 6.69
C PRO A 1131 18.33 -42.50 7.07
N ALA A 1132 17.85 -42.38 8.31
CA ALA A 1132 16.63 -43.05 8.75
C ALA A 1132 15.39 -42.45 8.06
N ALA A 1133 15.31 -41.11 8.00
CA ALA A 1133 14.25 -40.40 7.32
C ALA A 1133 14.23 -40.66 5.80
N ALA A 1134 15.41 -40.77 5.16
CA ALA A 1134 15.54 -41.09 3.74
C ALA A 1134 14.99 -42.49 3.42
N ARG A 1135 15.32 -43.49 4.24
CA ARG A 1135 14.75 -44.85 4.12
C ARG A 1135 13.24 -44.86 4.33
N ALA A 1136 12.75 -44.08 5.29
CA ALA A 1136 11.32 -43.93 5.57
C ALA A 1136 10.55 -43.34 4.38
N SER A 1137 11.10 -42.27 3.80
CA SER A 1137 10.57 -41.64 2.59
C SER A 1137 10.53 -42.65 1.43
N LEU A 1138 11.63 -43.38 1.19
CA LEU A 1138 11.71 -44.40 0.15
C LEU A 1138 10.61 -45.48 0.32
N LEU A 1139 10.43 -46.01 1.53
CA LEU A 1139 9.39 -47.01 1.83
C LEU A 1139 7.98 -46.47 1.53
N TYR A 1140 7.68 -45.23 1.91
CA TYR A 1140 6.38 -44.63 1.62
C TYR A 1140 6.12 -44.52 0.11
N PHE A 1141 7.11 -44.06 -0.67
CA PHE A 1141 6.93 -43.95 -2.12
C PHE A 1141 6.78 -45.31 -2.79
N ILE A 1142 7.49 -46.34 -2.32
CA ILE A 1142 7.30 -47.73 -2.79
C ILE A 1142 5.88 -48.21 -2.46
N MET A 1143 5.40 -47.98 -1.24
CA MET A 1143 4.02 -48.34 -0.86
C MET A 1143 2.98 -47.58 -1.66
N ASN A 1144 3.20 -46.29 -1.93
CA ASN A 1144 2.31 -45.48 -2.75
C ASN A 1144 2.28 -46.00 -4.21
N ASP A 1145 3.43 -46.46 -4.72
CA ASP A 1145 3.51 -47.06 -6.05
C ASP A 1145 2.79 -48.42 -6.14
N LEU A 1146 2.58 -49.15 -5.03
CA LEU A 1146 1.77 -50.38 -5.02
C LEU A 1146 0.31 -50.14 -5.43
N SER A 1147 -0.21 -48.93 -5.24
CA SER A 1147 -1.55 -48.56 -5.71
C SER A 1147 -1.71 -48.66 -7.23
N LYS A 1148 -0.60 -48.58 -8.00
CA LYS A 1148 -0.59 -48.80 -9.45
C LYS A 1148 -0.86 -50.25 -9.82
N ILE A 1149 -0.58 -51.19 -8.92
CA ILE A 1149 -0.87 -52.62 -9.13
C ILE A 1149 -2.36 -52.87 -8.86
N HIS A 1150 -2.85 -52.42 -7.71
CA HIS A 1150 -4.25 -52.60 -7.34
C HIS A 1150 -4.73 -51.46 -6.40
N PRO A 1151 -5.95 -50.92 -6.59
CA PRO A 1151 -6.50 -49.85 -5.75
C PRO A 1151 -6.56 -50.17 -4.24
N MET A 1152 -6.61 -51.46 -3.87
CA MET A 1152 -6.60 -51.90 -2.46
C MET A 1152 -5.33 -51.50 -1.70
N TYR A 1153 -4.20 -51.30 -2.39
CA TYR A 1153 -2.93 -50.88 -1.78
C TYR A 1153 -2.78 -49.36 -1.67
N GLN A 1154 -3.89 -48.62 -1.66
CA GLN A 1154 -3.86 -47.17 -1.47
C GLN A 1154 -3.70 -46.84 0.02
N PHE A 1155 -2.48 -46.47 0.42
CA PHE A 1155 -2.17 -46.05 1.78
C PHE A 1155 -2.18 -44.53 1.90
N SER A 1156 -2.84 -44.00 2.94
CA SER A 1156 -2.76 -42.57 3.25
C SER A 1156 -1.47 -42.26 4.02
N LEU A 1157 -0.93 -41.05 3.83
CA LEU A 1157 0.24 -40.55 4.56
C LEU A 1157 0.04 -40.58 6.09
N LYS A 1158 -1.19 -40.57 6.60
CA LYS A 1158 -1.45 -40.68 8.05
C LYS A 1158 -1.19 -42.09 8.60
N VAL A 1159 -1.38 -43.13 7.77
CA VAL A 1159 -1.29 -44.54 8.16
C VAL A 1159 0.16 -45.02 8.19
N THR A 1160 1.02 -44.55 7.28
CA THR A 1160 2.42 -44.96 7.19
C THR A 1160 3.26 -44.69 8.45
N PRO A 1161 3.27 -43.47 9.03
CA PRO A 1161 4.05 -43.20 10.23
C PRO A 1161 3.47 -43.88 11.46
N THR A 1162 2.14 -44.08 11.53
CA THR A 1162 1.46 -44.77 12.63
C THR A 1162 1.65 -46.28 12.62
N TRP A 1163 1.65 -46.94 11.46
CA TRP A 1163 1.77 -48.40 11.36
C TRP A 1163 3.22 -48.90 11.26
N GLY A 1164 4.09 -48.21 10.53
CA GLY A 1164 5.46 -48.70 10.25
C GLY A 1164 6.55 -48.18 11.19
N PHE A 1165 6.43 -46.94 11.68
CA PHE A 1165 7.45 -46.29 12.51
C PHE A 1165 7.10 -46.30 13.99
N LEU A 1166 5.92 -45.80 14.36
CA LEU A 1166 5.45 -45.75 15.75
C LEU A 1166 5.33 -47.14 16.39
N HIS A 1167 4.90 -48.14 15.61
CA HIS A 1167 4.72 -49.50 16.12
C HIS A 1167 6.03 -50.29 16.24
N ASN A 1168 7.00 -50.06 15.33
CA ASN A 1168 8.31 -50.71 15.37
C ASN A 1168 9.26 -50.09 16.40
N HIS A 1169 9.19 -48.78 16.63
CA HIS A 1169 9.99 -48.13 17.67
C HIS A 1169 9.53 -48.55 19.07
N ASN A 1170 8.22 -48.55 19.34
CA ASN A 1170 7.68 -49.06 20.61
C ASN A 1170 7.97 -50.56 20.84
N LYS A 1171 8.13 -51.36 19.77
CA LYS A 1171 8.54 -52.77 19.85
C LYS A 1171 10.06 -53.00 19.96
N ALA A 1172 10.88 -52.02 19.58
CA ALA A 1172 12.34 -52.10 19.69
C ALA A 1172 12.84 -51.54 21.04
N VAL A 1173 12.05 -50.67 21.68
CA VAL A 1173 12.29 -50.13 23.02
C VAL A 1173 11.71 -51.04 24.12
N SER A 1174 10.71 -51.88 23.79
CA SER A 1174 10.22 -52.99 24.63
C SER A 1174 11.07 -54.25 24.44
#